data_AF-Q9VEG4-F1
#
_entry.id   AF-Q9VEG4-F1
#
_cell.length_a   1.000
_cell.length_b   1.000
_cell.length_c   1.000
_cell.angle_alpha   90.00
_cell.angle_beta   90.00
_cell.angle_gamma   90.00
#
_symmetry.space_group_name_H-M   'P 1'
#
loop_
_entity.id
_entity.type
_entity.pdbx_description
1 polymer ?
#
loop_
_entity_poly.entity_id
_entity_poly.type
_entity_poly.pdbx_seq_one_letter_code
_entity_poly.pdbx_strand_id
1 'polypeptide(L)'
;MEKHPSLSQRMGTTYRPRKGLKCLSFEFQCRLLLHHLLLTSLSGRHFVYATSAVGGALSANNCHDIHHGFDVYPNLTAVSLAQSTDTPLTATMPRSAWKCCCWNASNQAEEVECRCEGDGLNRVPQTLTLPIQRLTIASAGLPRLRHTGLKVYGSTLLDVAFTDCLQLELIQDGAFANLTLLRTIYITNAPKLTFLSKDVFLGISDTVDIIRIINSGLTRVPDLGHLPPHNILQMIDLDNNQITRIDSKSIKVKTAQLILTNNEISYVDDSAFFGSKIAKLSLKENKKLQMMHPNAFDGIIDITELDLSSTSLVGLPSAGLQNIEALYIQNTHTLKTIPSIYNFRNLQRAYLTHSFHCCAFQFPSRHDPQRHAQRMLEIEKWRKQCKSDSGTRKERSTLDNPFNMPEDFGSFGGTDDSATDITPITFASFDYMADDTMNKGTFHEKIILNPGDDSSAELCGNFTFRKPNIECYPMPNDLNPCEDVMGYQWLRISVWIVVALAVVGNVAVLTVILSIRPESTPVPRFLMCHLAFADLCLGLYLLLVACIDAHSMGEYFNFAYDWQYGLGCKVAGFLTVFASHLSVFTLTVITIERWLAITQAMYLNHRIKLRPAALIMLGGWIYSMLMSSLPLFGISNYSSTSICLPMENRDVYDTIYLIAILGSNGVAFSIIAVCYAQIYLSLGRETRQAHQNSPGELSVAKKMALLVFTNFACWSPIAFFGLTALAGYPLINVTKSKILLVFFYPLNSCADPYLYAILTSQYRQDLFTLLSKLGLCQQSALKYKDSLSGQATTRFTIHGSIQRHSSLTCKMQTVMGAETQKMLKNSEDYV
;
A
#
# COMPACT_ATOMS: atom_id res chain seq x y z
N MET A 1 31.08 47.83 19.78
CA MET A 1 32.51 48.21 19.69
C MET A 1 33.18 47.10 18.91
N GLU A 2 33.77 47.24 17.74
CA GLU A 2 34.31 48.37 16.98
C GLU A 2 34.11 48.10 15.47
N LYS A 3 33.83 49.16 14.72
CA LYS A 3 34.05 49.20 13.28
C LYS A 3 35.53 49.50 13.06
N HIS A 4 36.25 48.70 12.27
CA HIS A 4 37.50 49.14 11.65
C HIS A 4 37.42 48.95 10.13
N PRO A 5 37.69 50.02 9.34
CA PRO A 5 37.47 50.04 7.90
C PRO A 5 38.76 49.82 7.07
N SER A 6 38.51 49.39 5.84
CA SER A 6 39.22 49.77 4.60
C SER A 6 40.75 49.67 4.53
N LEU A 7 41.22 48.63 3.85
CA LEU A 7 42.49 48.66 3.13
C LEU A 7 42.20 48.55 1.62
N SER A 8 42.48 49.65 0.92
CA SER A 8 42.32 49.84 -0.52
C SER A 8 43.69 49.97 -1.19
N GLN A 9 44.11 49.00 -1.98
CA GLN A 9 45.19 49.09 -3.00
C GLN A 9 44.86 48.00 -4.04
N ARG A 10 44.33 48.29 -5.24
CA ARG A 10 44.86 49.01 -6.41
C ARG A 10 46.10 48.34 -7.04
N MET A 11 45.89 47.18 -7.67
CA MET A 11 46.61 46.72 -8.86
C MET A 11 45.51 46.21 -9.82
N GLY A 12 45.43 46.60 -11.09
CA GLY A 12 46.49 46.65 -12.07
C GLY A 12 46.04 45.72 -13.20
N THR A 13 45.31 46.28 -14.15
CA THR A 13 44.70 45.65 -15.33
C THR A 13 45.70 44.94 -16.24
N THR A 14 45.53 43.65 -16.57
CA THR A 14 45.75 43.14 -17.95
C THR A 14 45.28 41.69 -18.11
N TYR A 15 44.95 41.35 -19.36
CA TYR A 15 44.72 40.02 -19.95
C TYR A 15 43.32 39.40 -19.89
N ARG A 16 42.58 39.65 -21.00
CA ARG A 16 41.45 38.87 -21.49
C ARG A 16 41.95 37.55 -22.12
N PRO A 17 41.43 36.38 -21.71
CA PRO A 17 41.22 35.27 -22.62
C PRO A 17 39.73 35.22 -23.00
N ARG A 18 39.44 35.50 -24.27
CA ARG A 18 38.19 35.09 -24.93
C ARG A 18 38.22 33.57 -25.08
N LYS A 19 37.03 32.96 -25.08
CA LYS A 19 36.71 31.56 -25.44
C LYS A 19 36.76 30.56 -24.29
N GLY A 20 35.66 30.51 -23.54
CA GLY A 20 35.23 29.31 -22.83
C GLY A 20 33.73 29.21 -23.00
N LEU A 21 33.28 28.23 -23.79
CA LEU A 21 31.88 27.91 -24.03
C LEU A 21 31.12 27.93 -22.69
N LYS A 22 30.08 28.76 -22.61
CA LYS A 22 29.12 28.67 -21.51
C LYS A 22 28.50 27.27 -21.59
N CYS A 23 28.82 26.42 -20.63
CA CYS A 23 28.04 25.24 -20.30
C CYS A 23 26.59 25.69 -20.10
N LEU A 24 25.76 25.45 -21.10
CA LEU A 24 24.30 25.55 -20.97
C LEU A 24 23.91 24.62 -19.84
N SER A 25 23.27 25.17 -18.82
CA SER A 25 22.91 24.40 -17.62
C SER A 25 22.03 23.22 -18.03
N PHE A 26 22.24 22.09 -17.36
CA PHE A 26 21.44 20.87 -17.48
C PHE A 26 19.93 21.15 -17.41
N GLU A 27 19.55 22.21 -16.70
CA GLU A 27 18.18 22.71 -16.58
C GLU A 27 17.56 23.15 -17.92
N PHE A 28 18.35 23.73 -18.84
CA PHE A 28 17.87 24.13 -20.16
C PHE A 28 17.70 22.92 -21.10
N GLN A 29 18.58 21.92 -20.98
CA GLN A 29 18.41 20.66 -21.72
C GLN A 29 17.20 19.87 -21.22
N CYS A 30 16.96 19.83 -19.91
CA CYS A 30 15.76 19.21 -19.35
C CYS A 30 14.49 19.95 -19.78
N ARG A 31 14.47 21.29 -19.83
CA ARG A 31 13.29 22.03 -20.32
C ARG A 31 13.04 21.82 -21.81
N LEU A 32 14.08 21.71 -22.63
CA LEU A 32 13.92 21.43 -24.06
C LEU A 32 13.47 19.99 -24.31
N LEU A 33 13.96 19.01 -23.53
CA LEU A 33 13.47 17.63 -23.60
C LEU A 33 12.03 17.52 -23.10
N LEU A 34 11.65 18.26 -22.04
CA LEU A 34 10.30 18.25 -21.53
C LEU A 34 9.32 18.92 -22.51
N HIS A 35 9.73 20.01 -23.17
CA HIS A 35 8.93 20.61 -24.24
C HIS A 35 8.82 19.70 -25.47
N HIS A 36 9.87 18.96 -25.85
CA HIS A 36 9.75 18.02 -26.95
C HIS A 36 8.88 16.81 -26.60
N LEU A 37 8.97 16.28 -25.37
CA LEU A 37 8.14 15.17 -24.92
C LEU A 37 6.66 15.57 -24.76
N LEU A 38 6.37 16.78 -24.27
CA LEU A 38 5.00 17.30 -24.20
C LEU A 38 4.42 17.64 -25.57
N LEU A 39 5.23 18.08 -26.54
CA LEU A 39 4.75 18.31 -27.91
C LEU A 39 4.52 17.01 -28.68
N THR A 40 5.24 15.92 -28.36
CA THR A 40 4.98 14.61 -28.99
C THR A 40 3.82 13.83 -28.37
N SER A 41 3.34 14.19 -27.18
CA SER A 41 2.14 13.54 -26.60
C SER A 41 0.83 14.21 -27.02
N LEU A 42 0.87 15.34 -27.75
CA LEU A 42 -0.32 16.03 -28.25
C LEU A 42 -0.70 15.65 -29.69
N SER A 43 0.07 14.77 -30.35
CA SER A 43 -0.36 14.15 -31.61
C SER A 43 -1.06 12.82 -31.36
N GLY A 44 -1.99 12.80 -30.39
CA GLY A 44 -3.02 11.77 -30.34
C GLY A 44 -3.92 11.99 -31.55
N ARG A 45 -3.62 11.30 -32.66
CA ARG A 45 -4.52 11.19 -33.80
C ARG A 45 -5.84 10.65 -33.27
N HIS A 46 -6.78 11.56 -33.00
CA HIS A 46 -8.19 11.23 -32.96
C HIS A 46 -8.52 10.68 -34.34
N PHE A 47 -8.41 9.36 -34.49
CA PHE A 47 -9.18 8.61 -35.46
C PHE A 47 -10.64 8.76 -35.05
N VAL A 48 -11.21 9.91 -35.43
CA VAL A 48 -12.64 10.00 -35.64
C VAL A 48 -12.89 8.95 -36.71
N TYR A 49 -13.57 7.88 -36.32
CA TYR A 49 -14.32 7.07 -37.26
C TYR A 49 -15.30 8.03 -37.95
N ALA A 50 -14.85 8.68 -39.02
CA ALA A 50 -15.71 9.06 -40.10
C ALA A 50 -16.16 7.71 -40.70
N THR A 51 -17.18 7.11 -40.09
CA THR A 51 -18.02 6.19 -40.81
C THR A 51 -18.40 6.92 -42.08
N SER A 52 -17.86 6.48 -43.22
CA SER A 52 -18.33 6.88 -44.53
C SER A 52 -19.75 6.34 -44.66
N ALA A 53 -20.69 7.01 -44.02
CA ALA A 53 -22.07 6.94 -44.40
C ALA A 53 -22.11 7.63 -45.77
N VAL A 54 -22.02 6.79 -46.81
CA VAL A 54 -22.45 7.10 -48.16
C VAL A 54 -23.94 7.41 -48.06
N GLY A 55 -24.27 8.64 -47.66
CA GLY A 55 -25.61 9.14 -47.46
C GLY A 55 -25.65 10.52 -48.07
N GLY A 56 -26.55 10.71 -49.04
CA GLY A 56 -26.50 11.75 -50.05
C GLY A 56 -26.25 13.16 -49.52
N ALA A 57 -25.62 13.97 -50.36
CA ALA A 57 -25.45 15.40 -50.19
C ALA A 57 -26.82 16.08 -49.95
N LEU A 58 -27.23 16.15 -48.69
CA LEU A 58 -28.27 17.06 -48.25
C LEU A 58 -27.60 18.44 -48.23
N SER A 59 -27.87 19.16 -49.31
CA SER A 59 -27.47 20.53 -49.61
C SER A 59 -27.33 21.41 -48.36
N ALA A 60 -26.41 22.38 -48.42
CA ALA A 60 -26.24 23.47 -47.45
C ALA A 60 -27.50 24.35 -47.22
N ASN A 61 -28.67 23.93 -47.74
CA ASN A 61 -29.94 24.64 -47.73
C ASN A 61 -30.74 24.55 -46.43
N ASN A 62 -30.35 23.72 -45.46
CA ASN A 62 -31.07 23.62 -44.18
C ASN A 62 -30.43 24.42 -43.04
N CYS A 63 -29.46 25.27 -43.36
CA CYS A 63 -28.81 26.18 -42.42
C CYS A 63 -29.34 27.61 -42.59
N HIS A 64 -29.90 28.17 -41.53
CA HIS A 64 -30.40 29.53 -41.46
C HIS A 64 -29.39 30.42 -40.72
N ASP A 65 -29.19 31.67 -41.15
CA ASP A 65 -28.32 32.65 -40.47
C ASP A 65 -29.13 33.82 -39.86
N ILE A 66 -28.43 34.79 -39.25
CA ILE A 66 -29.05 35.97 -38.60
C ILE A 66 -29.81 36.88 -39.59
N HIS A 67 -29.46 36.87 -40.87
CA HIS A 67 -29.98 37.80 -41.87
C HIS A 67 -31.15 37.22 -42.66
N HIS A 68 -31.16 35.91 -42.91
CA HIS A 68 -32.21 35.23 -43.66
C HIS A 68 -33.15 34.48 -42.71
N GLY A 69 -34.05 35.26 -42.08
CA GLY A 69 -35.17 34.71 -41.32
C GLY A 69 -36.08 33.82 -42.18
N PHE A 70 -36.14 34.06 -43.48
CA PHE A 70 -36.76 33.23 -44.52
C PHE A 70 -36.19 33.72 -45.84
N ASP A 71 -35.65 32.84 -46.68
CA ASP A 71 -35.78 32.96 -48.12
C ASP A 71 -35.76 31.56 -48.70
N VAL A 72 -36.95 31.05 -49.00
CA VAL A 72 -37.13 30.08 -50.08
C VAL A 72 -36.47 30.69 -51.31
N TYR A 73 -35.49 30.00 -51.87
CA TYR A 73 -34.72 30.42 -53.05
C TYR A 73 -35.49 31.35 -54.01
N PRO A 74 -34.87 32.46 -54.46
CA PRO A 74 -35.43 33.24 -55.55
C PRO A 74 -35.56 32.36 -56.79
N ASN A 75 -36.70 32.45 -57.44
CA ASN A 75 -37.03 31.84 -58.72
C ASN A 75 -35.80 31.65 -59.62
N LEU A 76 -35.49 30.37 -59.90
CA LEU A 76 -34.66 29.92 -61.01
C LEU A 76 -35.24 30.46 -62.32
N THR A 77 -34.88 31.67 -62.69
CA THR A 77 -35.01 32.17 -64.05
C THR A 77 -33.63 32.53 -64.56
N ALA A 78 -33.12 31.63 -65.39
CA ALA A 78 -32.14 31.88 -66.44
C ALA A 78 -30.75 32.40 -66.00
N VAL A 79 -29.87 31.51 -65.55
CA VAL A 79 -28.44 31.64 -65.89
C VAL A 79 -27.93 30.31 -66.43
N SER A 80 -27.73 30.30 -67.73
CA SER A 80 -27.03 29.29 -68.51
C SER A 80 -25.57 29.15 -68.05
N LEU A 81 -25.13 27.89 -67.97
CA LEU A 81 -23.76 27.38 -68.07
C LEU A 81 -22.62 28.42 -68.02
N ALA A 82 -21.92 28.50 -66.89
CA ALA A 82 -20.52 28.92 -66.87
C ALA A 82 -19.74 28.13 -65.81
N GLN A 83 -18.93 27.22 -66.35
CA GLN A 83 -17.74 26.51 -65.85
C GLN A 83 -17.28 26.73 -64.40
N SER A 84 -17.13 25.58 -63.73
CA SER A 84 -16.47 25.32 -62.45
C SER A 84 -15.03 25.82 -62.40
N THR A 85 -14.74 26.71 -61.44
CA THR A 85 -13.39 26.89 -60.88
C THR A 85 -13.46 26.77 -59.37
N ASP A 86 -12.91 25.68 -58.87
CA ASP A 86 -12.80 25.34 -57.45
C ASP A 86 -11.94 26.39 -56.72
N THR A 87 -12.59 27.24 -55.92
CA THR A 87 -11.91 27.98 -54.84
C THR A 87 -12.61 27.68 -53.52
N PRO A 88 -11.91 27.08 -52.54
CA PRO A 88 -12.50 26.73 -51.26
C PRO A 88 -12.68 28.01 -50.42
N LEU A 89 -13.92 28.46 -50.32
CA LEU A 89 -14.33 29.53 -49.41
C LEU A 89 -14.10 29.08 -47.96
N THR A 90 -12.92 29.36 -47.43
CA THR A 90 -12.67 29.51 -46.00
C THR A 90 -13.29 30.83 -45.54
N ALA A 91 -14.62 30.91 -45.60
CA ALA A 91 -15.35 32.03 -45.05
C ALA A 91 -15.27 31.96 -43.53
N THR A 92 -14.27 32.63 -42.96
CA THR A 92 -14.26 33.00 -41.54
C THR A 92 -15.54 33.78 -41.27
N MET A 93 -16.49 33.16 -40.55
CA MET A 93 -17.72 33.79 -40.08
C MET A 93 -17.41 35.17 -39.49
N PRO A 94 -18.17 36.23 -39.84
CA PRO A 94 -18.04 37.54 -39.20
C PRO A 94 -18.08 37.40 -37.68
N ARG A 95 -17.25 38.17 -36.96
CA ARG A 95 -17.38 38.32 -35.51
C ARG A 95 -18.81 38.80 -35.22
N SER A 96 -19.62 37.99 -34.53
CA SER A 96 -21.07 38.15 -34.25
C SER A 96 -22.08 37.44 -35.17
N ALA A 97 -21.64 36.62 -36.14
CA ALA A 97 -22.55 35.75 -36.88
C ALA A 97 -22.92 34.50 -36.06
N TRP A 98 -24.16 34.03 -36.21
CA TRP A 98 -24.62 32.73 -35.73
C TRP A 98 -25.49 32.07 -36.82
N LYS A 99 -25.57 30.74 -36.79
CA LYS A 99 -26.38 29.95 -37.72
C LYS A 99 -27.09 28.81 -36.99
N CYS A 100 -28.21 28.35 -37.55
CA CYS A 100 -28.94 27.16 -37.12
C CYS A 100 -29.07 26.19 -38.28
N CYS A 101 -28.58 24.97 -38.12
CA CYS A 101 -28.75 23.90 -39.10
C CYS A 101 -29.67 22.83 -38.54
N CYS A 102 -30.65 22.38 -39.33
CA CYS A 102 -31.59 21.34 -38.94
C CYS A 102 -31.53 20.15 -39.91
N TRP A 103 -31.62 18.93 -39.38
CA TRP A 103 -31.61 17.69 -40.15
C TRP A 103 -32.47 16.62 -39.48
N ASN A 104 -32.78 15.55 -40.20
CA ASN A 104 -33.41 14.38 -39.60
C ASN A 104 -32.33 13.52 -38.92
N ALA A 105 -32.45 13.32 -37.61
CA ALA A 105 -31.49 12.59 -36.79
C ALA A 105 -31.46 11.09 -37.09
N SER A 106 -32.57 10.51 -37.56
CA SER A 106 -32.67 9.07 -37.79
C SER A 106 -33.17 8.74 -39.20
N ASN A 107 -32.67 7.66 -39.78
CA ASN A 107 -33.13 7.20 -41.10
C ASN A 107 -34.52 6.54 -41.06
N GLN A 108 -35.03 6.19 -39.87
CA GLN A 108 -36.24 5.37 -39.70
C GLN A 108 -37.43 6.16 -39.12
N ALA A 109 -37.18 7.18 -38.30
CA ALA A 109 -38.18 8.05 -37.71
C ALA A 109 -37.92 9.50 -38.14
N GLU A 110 -38.98 10.27 -38.36
CA GLU A 110 -38.93 11.70 -38.68
C GLU A 110 -38.55 12.54 -37.44
N GLU A 111 -37.40 12.25 -36.84
CA GLU A 111 -36.90 12.97 -35.67
C GLU A 111 -36.07 14.17 -36.10
N VAL A 112 -36.64 15.37 -36.06
CA VAL A 112 -35.94 16.60 -36.46
C VAL A 112 -35.04 17.09 -35.32
N GLU A 113 -33.75 17.18 -35.59
CA GLU A 113 -32.72 17.77 -34.73
C GLU A 113 -32.20 19.07 -35.33
N CYS A 114 -32.05 20.09 -34.49
CA CYS A 114 -31.49 21.38 -34.86
C CYS A 114 -30.30 21.72 -33.97
N ARG A 115 -29.21 22.19 -34.58
CA ARG A 115 -28.04 22.73 -33.89
C ARG A 115 -27.84 24.20 -34.29
N CYS A 116 -27.84 25.07 -33.29
CA CYS A 116 -27.58 26.50 -33.44
C CYS A 116 -26.27 26.89 -32.77
N GLU A 117 -25.39 27.56 -33.50
CA GLU A 117 -24.06 27.90 -33.02
C GLU A 117 -23.60 29.31 -33.42
N GLY A 118 -22.81 29.94 -32.55
CA GLY A 118 -22.16 31.23 -32.80
C GLY A 118 -22.27 32.22 -31.64
N ASP A 119 -21.21 32.98 -31.41
CA ASP A 119 -21.09 33.91 -30.27
C ASP A 119 -22.13 35.05 -30.32
N GLY A 120 -22.65 35.40 -31.51
CA GLY A 120 -23.75 36.37 -31.64
C GLY A 120 -25.10 35.88 -31.12
N LEU A 121 -25.24 34.58 -30.81
CA LEU A 121 -26.50 33.97 -30.37
C LEU A 121 -26.80 34.29 -28.90
N ASN A 122 -27.41 35.44 -28.67
CA ASN A 122 -27.71 35.96 -27.34
C ASN A 122 -29.05 35.49 -26.74
N ARG A 123 -29.87 34.77 -27.52
CA ARG A 123 -31.20 34.24 -27.13
C ARG A 123 -31.47 32.95 -27.91
N VAL A 124 -32.26 32.05 -27.33
CA VAL A 124 -32.75 30.86 -28.05
C VAL A 124 -33.59 31.32 -29.26
N PRO A 125 -33.31 30.86 -30.48
CA PRO A 125 -34.09 31.18 -31.66
C PRO A 125 -35.57 30.86 -31.45
N GLN A 126 -36.46 31.67 -32.02
CA GLN A 126 -37.91 31.46 -31.93
C GLN A 126 -38.54 31.18 -33.31
N THR A 127 -37.74 31.23 -34.38
CA THR A 127 -38.18 31.21 -35.78
C THR A 127 -38.03 29.85 -36.46
N LEU A 128 -37.50 28.84 -35.76
CA LEU A 128 -37.36 27.50 -36.33
C LEU A 128 -38.76 26.86 -36.45
N THR A 129 -39.26 26.68 -37.68
CA THR A 129 -40.68 26.38 -37.99
C THR A 129 -41.07 24.91 -38.08
N LEU A 130 -40.17 23.98 -37.76
CA LEU A 130 -40.44 22.55 -37.80
C LEU A 130 -40.82 22.03 -36.38
N PRO A 131 -41.51 20.90 -36.27
CA PRO A 131 -41.72 20.22 -34.99
C PRO A 131 -40.41 19.59 -34.50
N ILE A 132 -39.53 20.43 -33.93
CA ILE A 132 -38.19 20.03 -33.49
C ILE A 132 -38.29 19.17 -32.24
N GLN A 133 -37.58 18.04 -32.26
CA GLN A 133 -37.50 17.12 -31.13
C GLN A 133 -36.19 17.27 -30.37
N ARG A 134 -35.10 17.66 -31.03
CA ARG A 134 -33.81 17.89 -30.37
C ARG A 134 -33.26 19.26 -30.71
N LEU A 135 -32.93 20.06 -29.70
CA LEU A 135 -32.34 21.39 -29.89
C LEU A 135 -31.00 21.48 -29.16
N THR A 136 -29.94 21.69 -29.92
CA THR A 136 -28.61 21.96 -29.38
C THR A 136 -28.21 23.42 -29.62
N ILE A 137 -27.97 24.16 -28.55
CA ILE A 137 -27.36 25.49 -28.58
C ILE A 137 -25.88 25.33 -28.24
N ALA A 138 -24.99 25.77 -29.12
CA ALA A 138 -23.56 25.53 -29.01
C ALA A 138 -22.72 26.80 -29.16
N SER A 139 -21.68 26.97 -28.34
CA SER A 139 -20.75 28.12 -28.45
C SER A 139 -21.47 29.47 -28.54
N ALA A 140 -22.56 29.62 -27.78
CA ALA A 140 -23.44 30.77 -27.85
C ALA A 140 -23.04 31.85 -26.82
N GLY A 141 -23.16 33.12 -27.19
CA GLY A 141 -22.96 34.27 -26.29
C GLY A 141 -24.12 34.51 -25.31
N LEU A 142 -24.99 33.51 -25.10
CA LEU A 142 -26.20 33.57 -24.27
C LEU A 142 -25.84 33.85 -22.79
N PRO A 143 -26.17 35.02 -22.22
CA PRO A 143 -25.85 35.30 -20.82
C PRO A 143 -26.81 34.65 -19.83
N ARG A 144 -28.06 34.38 -20.27
CA ARG A 144 -29.09 33.76 -19.43
C ARG A 144 -30.12 32.99 -20.26
N LEU A 145 -30.58 31.85 -19.77
CA LEU A 145 -31.73 31.15 -20.33
C LEU A 145 -33.02 31.73 -19.75
N ARG A 146 -33.86 32.31 -20.60
CA ARG A 146 -35.12 32.96 -20.18
C ARG A 146 -36.23 31.94 -19.97
N HIS A 147 -37.17 32.24 -19.06
CA HIS A 147 -38.35 31.42 -18.81
C HIS A 147 -39.27 31.23 -20.05
N THR A 148 -39.21 32.15 -21.02
CA THR A 148 -39.94 32.04 -22.29
C THR A 148 -39.13 31.40 -23.42
N GLY A 149 -37.83 31.13 -23.22
CA GLY A 149 -36.89 30.82 -24.30
C GLY A 149 -37.19 29.53 -25.05
N LEU A 150 -37.74 28.51 -24.37
CA LEU A 150 -38.05 27.20 -24.97
C LEU A 150 -39.55 26.98 -25.21
N LYS A 151 -40.42 27.91 -24.80
CA LYS A 151 -41.88 27.73 -24.82
C LYS A 151 -42.45 27.45 -26.21
N VAL A 152 -41.87 28.03 -27.26
CA VAL A 152 -42.29 27.81 -28.65
C VAL A 152 -42.17 26.34 -29.07
N TYR A 153 -41.25 25.59 -28.44
CA TYR A 153 -41.00 24.17 -28.72
C TYR A 153 -41.70 23.23 -27.71
N GLY A 154 -42.60 23.75 -26.88
CA GLY A 154 -43.11 23.03 -25.70
C GLY A 154 -43.80 21.70 -25.99
N SER A 155 -44.48 21.57 -27.13
CA SER A 155 -45.21 20.35 -27.50
C SER A 155 -44.38 19.33 -28.28
N THR A 156 -43.15 19.64 -28.68
CA THR A 156 -42.35 18.80 -29.59
C THR A 156 -40.99 18.40 -29.05
N LEU A 157 -40.41 19.23 -28.17
CA LEU A 157 -39.03 19.04 -27.71
C LEU A 157 -38.88 17.84 -26.77
N LEU A 158 -38.03 16.88 -27.15
CA LEU A 158 -37.60 15.73 -26.37
C LEU A 158 -36.27 16.00 -25.67
N ASP A 159 -35.28 16.56 -26.37
CA ASP A 159 -33.94 16.76 -25.82
C ASP A 159 -33.49 18.21 -26.03
N VAL A 160 -32.95 18.83 -24.98
CA VAL A 160 -32.34 20.16 -25.06
C VAL A 160 -30.89 20.12 -24.58
N ALA A 161 -29.99 20.65 -25.39
CA ALA A 161 -28.56 20.69 -25.09
C ALA A 161 -28.01 22.12 -25.17
N PHE A 162 -27.22 22.51 -24.17
CA PHE A 162 -26.41 23.73 -24.14
C PHE A 162 -24.95 23.33 -24.02
N THR A 163 -24.19 23.54 -25.08
CA THR A 163 -22.78 23.12 -25.19
C THR A 163 -21.90 24.36 -25.33
N ASP A 164 -20.80 24.44 -24.59
CA ASP A 164 -19.81 25.52 -24.70
C ASP A 164 -20.41 26.94 -24.54
N CYS A 165 -21.46 27.07 -23.72
CA CYS A 165 -22.13 28.35 -23.47
C CYS A 165 -21.38 29.12 -22.38
N LEU A 166 -20.18 29.61 -22.72
CA LEU A 166 -19.22 30.18 -21.76
C LEU A 166 -19.73 31.43 -21.01
N GLN A 167 -20.71 32.13 -21.57
CA GLN A 167 -21.30 33.32 -20.96
C GLN A 167 -22.56 33.04 -20.13
N LEU A 168 -23.05 31.80 -20.10
CA LEU A 168 -24.29 31.45 -19.41
C LEU A 168 -24.10 31.55 -17.89
N GLU A 169 -24.66 32.59 -17.29
CA GLU A 169 -24.55 32.90 -15.86
C GLU A 169 -25.79 32.45 -15.07
N LEU A 170 -26.96 32.48 -15.70
CA LEU A 170 -28.25 32.27 -15.03
C LEU A 170 -29.24 31.49 -15.91
N ILE A 171 -29.92 30.53 -15.31
CA ILE A 171 -31.15 29.95 -15.84
C ILE A 171 -32.31 30.49 -15.02
N GLN A 172 -33.27 31.15 -15.67
CA GLN A 172 -34.43 31.71 -14.98
C GLN A 172 -35.37 30.61 -14.48
N ASP A 173 -36.14 30.95 -13.45
CA ASP A 173 -37.19 30.08 -12.91
C ASP A 173 -38.20 29.69 -14.00
N GLY A 174 -38.60 28.41 -14.03
CA GLY A 174 -39.51 27.87 -15.04
C GLY A 174 -38.99 27.89 -16.48
N ALA A 175 -37.66 27.93 -16.70
CA ALA A 175 -37.07 27.85 -18.04
C ALA A 175 -37.43 26.59 -18.83
N PHE A 176 -37.70 25.48 -18.13
CA PHE A 176 -38.10 24.20 -18.71
C PHE A 176 -39.60 23.91 -18.51
N ALA A 177 -40.39 24.90 -18.11
CA ALA A 177 -41.81 24.72 -17.84
C ALA A 177 -42.61 24.41 -19.11
N ASN A 178 -43.59 23.52 -18.99
CA ASN A 178 -44.55 23.16 -20.05
C ASN A 178 -43.90 22.53 -21.32
N LEU A 179 -42.70 21.97 -21.21
CA LEU A 179 -42.07 21.18 -22.28
C LEU A 179 -42.57 19.73 -22.20
N THR A 180 -43.80 19.46 -22.64
CA THR A 180 -44.60 18.26 -22.30
C THR A 180 -43.98 16.90 -22.68
N LEU A 181 -42.99 16.88 -23.57
CA LEU A 181 -42.32 15.65 -24.02
C LEU A 181 -40.84 15.60 -23.63
N LEU A 182 -40.33 16.58 -22.87
CA LEU A 182 -38.91 16.68 -22.55
C LEU A 182 -38.45 15.44 -21.77
N ARG A 183 -37.33 14.85 -22.21
CA ARG A 183 -36.67 13.67 -21.64
C ARG A 183 -35.29 14.02 -21.12
N THR A 184 -34.51 14.76 -21.89
CA THR A 184 -33.10 15.05 -21.60
C THR A 184 -32.84 16.55 -21.48
N ILE A 185 -32.22 16.96 -20.38
CA ILE A 185 -31.58 18.27 -20.23
C ILE A 185 -30.07 18.04 -20.16
N TYR A 186 -29.34 18.61 -21.12
CA TYR A 186 -27.89 18.48 -21.21
C TYR A 186 -27.23 19.86 -21.22
N ILE A 187 -26.52 20.22 -20.15
CA ILE A 187 -25.74 21.46 -20.06
C ILE A 187 -24.30 21.05 -19.85
N THR A 188 -23.40 21.50 -20.71
CA THR A 188 -21.98 21.18 -20.60
C THR A 188 -21.12 22.39 -20.94
N ASN A 189 -20.02 22.54 -20.20
CA ASN A 189 -19.04 23.61 -20.38
C ASN A 189 -19.68 25.01 -20.25
N ALA A 190 -20.31 25.27 -19.10
CA ALA A 190 -20.91 26.55 -18.73
C ALA A 190 -20.32 27.05 -17.40
N PRO A 191 -19.02 27.45 -17.37
CA PRO A 191 -18.28 27.71 -16.13
C PRO A 191 -18.80 28.88 -15.30
N LYS A 192 -19.55 29.81 -15.92
CA LYS A 192 -20.17 30.94 -15.21
C LYS A 192 -21.49 30.59 -14.52
N LEU A 193 -22.08 29.43 -14.82
CA LEU A 193 -23.31 28.97 -14.19
C LEU A 193 -22.98 28.43 -12.80
N THR A 194 -23.03 29.31 -11.79
CA THR A 194 -22.55 29.01 -10.43
C THR A 194 -23.61 28.52 -9.46
N PHE A 195 -24.88 28.78 -9.78
CA PHE A 195 -26.03 28.46 -8.94
C PHE A 195 -27.27 28.23 -9.80
N LEU A 196 -28.12 27.29 -9.37
CA LEU A 196 -29.47 27.09 -9.90
C LEU A 196 -30.48 27.33 -8.79
N SER A 197 -31.42 28.24 -9.07
CA SER A 197 -32.57 28.48 -8.20
C SER A 197 -33.43 27.22 -8.09
N LYS A 198 -34.08 27.04 -6.94
CA LYS A 198 -35.02 25.95 -6.68
C LYS A 198 -36.10 25.85 -7.75
N ASP A 199 -36.57 27.00 -8.25
CA ASP A 199 -37.73 27.07 -9.13
C ASP A 199 -37.38 26.99 -10.63
N VAL A 200 -36.12 26.71 -10.99
CA VAL A 200 -35.70 26.46 -12.39
C VAL A 200 -36.50 25.33 -13.03
N PHE A 201 -36.78 24.27 -12.26
CA PHE A 201 -37.51 23.08 -12.70
C PHE A 201 -39.02 23.15 -12.41
N LEU A 202 -39.55 24.31 -12.00
CA LEU A 202 -40.98 24.47 -11.78
C LEU A 202 -41.76 24.22 -13.08
N GLY A 203 -42.72 23.29 -13.04
CA GLY A 203 -43.55 22.92 -14.20
C GLY A 203 -42.82 22.09 -15.27
N ILE A 204 -41.70 21.45 -14.92
CA ILE A 204 -41.01 20.48 -15.78
C ILE A 204 -41.92 19.28 -16.11
N SER A 205 -41.68 18.64 -17.25
CA SER A 205 -42.47 17.48 -17.68
C SER A 205 -42.23 16.23 -16.83
N ASP A 206 -43.28 15.43 -16.69
CA ASP A 206 -43.22 14.10 -16.08
C ASP A 206 -42.37 13.10 -16.88
N THR A 207 -42.10 13.39 -18.16
CA THR A 207 -41.30 12.53 -19.05
C THR A 207 -39.79 12.67 -18.89
N VAL A 208 -39.32 13.58 -18.03
CA VAL A 208 -37.87 13.83 -17.85
C VAL A 208 -37.21 12.64 -17.19
N ASP A 209 -36.10 12.19 -17.78
CA ASP A 209 -35.40 10.97 -17.43
C ASP A 209 -33.89 11.21 -17.18
N ILE A 210 -33.28 12.14 -17.93
CA ILE A 210 -31.85 12.44 -17.85
C ILE A 210 -31.62 13.94 -17.63
N ILE A 211 -30.88 14.29 -16.59
CA ILE A 211 -30.42 15.67 -16.33
C ILE A 211 -28.92 15.63 -16.17
N ARG A 212 -28.18 16.34 -17.03
CA ARG A 212 -26.73 16.44 -16.95
C ARG A 212 -26.32 17.90 -16.98
N ILE A 213 -25.56 18.32 -15.98
CA ILE A 213 -24.99 19.66 -15.87
C ILE A 213 -23.51 19.49 -15.53
N ILE A 214 -22.71 19.32 -16.57
CA ILE A 214 -21.31 18.88 -16.48
C ILE A 214 -20.39 20.07 -16.74
N ASN A 215 -19.21 20.09 -16.12
CA ASN A 215 -18.19 21.12 -16.41
C ASN A 215 -18.77 22.54 -16.30
N SER A 216 -19.52 22.79 -15.23
CA SER A 216 -20.16 24.07 -14.96
C SER A 216 -19.61 24.66 -13.65
N GLY A 217 -20.06 25.87 -13.30
CA GLY A 217 -19.57 26.57 -12.12
C GLY A 217 -20.26 26.19 -10.80
N LEU A 218 -21.09 25.15 -10.77
CA LEU A 218 -22.01 24.93 -9.65
C LEU A 218 -21.25 24.74 -8.34
N THR A 219 -21.57 25.57 -7.34
CA THR A 219 -20.91 25.54 -6.02
C THR A 219 -21.66 24.72 -4.97
N ARG A 220 -22.94 24.42 -5.24
CA ARG A 220 -23.84 23.58 -4.43
C ARG A 220 -24.69 22.70 -5.34
N VAL A 221 -25.18 21.60 -4.76
CA VAL A 221 -26.14 20.74 -5.45
C VAL A 221 -27.46 21.51 -5.66
N PRO A 222 -28.02 21.54 -6.88
CA PRO A 222 -29.32 22.17 -7.15
C PRO A 222 -30.45 21.52 -6.34
N ASP A 223 -31.44 22.30 -5.92
CA ASP A 223 -32.68 21.74 -5.35
C ASP A 223 -33.51 21.16 -6.50
N LEU A 224 -33.74 19.84 -6.44
CA LEU A 224 -34.46 19.05 -7.43
C LEU A 224 -35.86 18.65 -6.95
N GLY A 225 -36.40 19.33 -5.93
CA GLY A 225 -37.69 18.99 -5.31
C GLY A 225 -38.92 19.11 -6.21
N HIS A 226 -38.83 19.83 -7.33
CA HIS A 226 -39.91 19.93 -8.34
C HIS A 226 -39.88 18.81 -9.39
N LEU A 227 -38.89 17.91 -9.35
CA LEU A 227 -38.87 16.76 -10.25
C LEU A 227 -40.04 15.79 -9.94
N PRO A 228 -40.56 15.08 -10.95
CA PRO A 228 -41.70 14.18 -10.80
C PRO A 228 -41.46 13.11 -9.72
N PRO A 229 -42.26 13.06 -8.64
CA PRO A 229 -41.95 12.22 -7.48
C PRO A 229 -42.22 10.72 -7.71
N HIS A 230 -42.94 10.36 -8.77
CA HIS A 230 -43.34 8.98 -9.06
C HIS A 230 -42.38 8.26 -10.02
N ASN A 231 -41.63 9.03 -10.82
CA ASN A 231 -40.74 8.47 -11.83
C ASN A 231 -39.32 8.34 -11.28
N ILE A 232 -38.65 7.26 -11.64
CA ILE A 232 -37.24 7.05 -11.32
C ILE A 232 -36.44 7.50 -12.54
N LEU A 233 -35.72 8.61 -12.42
CA LEU A 233 -34.89 9.13 -13.50
C LEU A 233 -33.74 8.17 -13.80
N GLN A 234 -33.37 7.97 -15.06
CA GLN A 234 -32.21 7.18 -15.43
C GLN A 234 -30.90 7.76 -14.87
N MET A 235 -30.71 9.08 -14.94
CA MET A 235 -29.43 9.70 -14.55
C MET A 235 -29.54 11.18 -14.18
N ILE A 236 -28.92 11.54 -13.06
CA ILE A 236 -28.58 12.91 -12.69
C ILE A 236 -27.06 13.01 -12.63
N ASP A 237 -26.48 13.80 -13.53
CA ASP A 237 -25.03 13.93 -13.69
C ASP A 237 -24.58 15.37 -13.45
N LEU A 238 -23.83 15.56 -12.36
CA LEU A 238 -23.27 16.83 -11.92
C LEU A 238 -21.73 16.77 -11.88
N ASP A 239 -21.14 15.92 -12.73
CA ASP A 239 -19.69 15.75 -12.85
C ASP A 239 -18.95 17.05 -13.18
N ASN A 240 -17.72 17.18 -12.68
CA ASN A 240 -16.82 18.29 -12.97
C ASN A 240 -17.41 19.68 -12.65
N ASN A 241 -18.06 19.84 -11.50
CA ASN A 241 -18.48 21.14 -10.97
C ASN A 241 -17.58 21.56 -9.79
N GLN A 242 -17.96 22.62 -9.08
CA GLN A 242 -17.21 23.19 -7.95
C GLN A 242 -17.96 22.98 -6.64
N ILE A 243 -18.74 21.89 -6.53
CA ILE A 243 -19.55 21.62 -5.34
C ILE A 243 -18.63 21.34 -4.17
N THR A 244 -18.76 22.10 -3.09
CA THR A 244 -17.83 22.03 -1.94
C THR A 244 -18.36 21.22 -0.75
N ARG A 245 -19.67 21.05 -0.67
CA ARG A 245 -20.37 20.38 0.44
C ARG A 245 -21.71 19.83 -0.04
N ILE A 246 -22.15 18.72 0.56
CA ILE A 246 -23.52 18.25 0.46
C ILE A 246 -24.19 18.48 1.81
N ASP A 247 -25.15 19.40 1.85
CA ASP A 247 -25.85 19.82 3.06
C ASP A 247 -26.91 18.79 3.49
N SER A 248 -27.32 18.81 4.76
CA SER A 248 -28.35 17.90 5.29
C SER A 248 -29.64 18.02 4.48
N LYS A 249 -30.21 16.88 4.06
CA LYS A 249 -31.47 16.79 3.30
C LYS A 249 -31.51 17.63 2.01
N SER A 250 -30.35 17.99 1.45
CA SER A 250 -30.26 18.79 0.23
C SER A 250 -30.59 17.99 -1.04
N ILE A 251 -30.41 16.66 -1.01
CA ILE A 251 -30.69 15.78 -2.14
C ILE A 251 -31.92 14.93 -1.82
N LYS A 252 -33.00 15.18 -2.56
CA LYS A 252 -34.27 14.44 -2.45
C LYS A 252 -34.78 14.05 -3.84
N VAL A 253 -34.25 12.96 -4.39
CA VAL A 253 -34.54 12.52 -5.76
C VAL A 253 -34.75 11.01 -5.86
N LYS A 254 -35.41 10.57 -6.93
CA LYS A 254 -35.49 9.16 -7.32
C LYS A 254 -34.76 8.98 -8.64
N THR A 255 -33.61 8.31 -8.61
CA THR A 255 -32.81 8.08 -9.82
C THR A 255 -32.04 6.77 -9.79
N ALA A 256 -31.77 6.17 -10.94
CA ALA A 256 -30.88 5.03 -11.06
C ALA A 256 -29.41 5.44 -10.87
N GLN A 257 -29.00 6.64 -11.29
CA GLN A 257 -27.61 7.10 -11.16
C GLN A 257 -27.54 8.56 -10.71
N LEU A 258 -26.83 8.82 -9.63
CA LEU A 258 -26.44 10.16 -9.20
C LEU A 258 -24.91 10.28 -9.25
N ILE A 259 -24.42 11.10 -10.17
CA ILE A 259 -22.99 11.30 -10.40
C ILE A 259 -22.60 12.68 -9.88
N LEU A 260 -21.73 12.70 -8.88
CA LEU A 260 -21.12 13.88 -8.26
C LEU A 260 -19.59 13.78 -8.35
N THR A 261 -19.11 13.13 -9.41
CA THR A 261 -17.70 12.89 -9.66
C THR A 261 -16.95 14.22 -9.89
N ASN A 262 -15.64 14.23 -9.61
CA ASN A 262 -14.71 15.33 -9.92
C ASN A 262 -15.19 16.71 -9.46
N ASN A 263 -15.71 16.79 -8.23
CA ASN A 263 -16.09 18.03 -7.57
C ASN A 263 -15.07 18.39 -6.47
N GLU A 264 -15.34 19.44 -5.72
CA GLU A 264 -14.50 19.93 -4.62
C GLU A 264 -15.09 19.58 -3.25
N ILE A 265 -15.85 18.48 -3.17
CA ILE A 265 -16.60 18.13 -1.96
C ILE A 265 -15.61 17.82 -0.85
N SER A 266 -15.75 18.56 0.25
CA SER A 266 -14.90 18.45 1.43
C SER A 266 -15.58 17.72 2.59
N TYR A 267 -16.92 17.75 2.62
CA TYR A 267 -17.73 17.16 3.69
C TYR A 267 -19.14 16.82 3.22
N VAL A 268 -19.72 15.77 3.80
CA VAL A 268 -21.12 15.36 3.61
C VAL A 268 -21.82 15.35 4.97
N ASP A 269 -22.90 16.12 5.08
CA ASP A 269 -23.69 16.27 6.30
C ASP A 269 -24.54 15.04 6.65
N ASP A 270 -25.13 15.08 7.85
CA ASP A 270 -26.09 14.08 8.30
C ASP A 270 -27.31 14.01 7.38
N SER A 271 -27.78 12.79 7.08
CA SER A 271 -29.01 12.58 6.32
C SER A 271 -29.06 13.39 5.01
N ALA A 272 -27.90 13.58 4.36
CA ALA A 272 -27.75 14.38 3.15
C ALA A 272 -28.66 13.91 2.00
N PHE A 273 -28.92 12.60 1.94
CA PHE A 273 -29.72 11.91 0.92
C PHE A 273 -31.09 11.44 1.44
N PHE A 274 -31.59 12.01 2.53
CA PHE A 274 -32.80 11.53 3.19
C PHE A 274 -34.03 11.53 2.28
N GLY A 275 -34.68 10.38 2.16
CA GLY A 275 -35.86 10.18 1.32
C GLY A 275 -35.54 10.07 -0.17
N SER A 276 -34.26 10.02 -0.55
CA SER A 276 -33.84 9.74 -1.92
C SER A 276 -33.83 8.24 -2.20
N LYS A 277 -34.27 7.85 -3.40
CA LYS A 277 -34.13 6.50 -3.93
C LYS A 277 -33.06 6.52 -5.02
N ILE A 278 -31.84 6.10 -4.69
CA ILE A 278 -30.67 6.20 -5.58
C ILE A 278 -30.05 4.82 -5.71
N ALA A 279 -30.01 4.23 -6.90
CA ALA A 279 -29.36 2.93 -7.07
C ALA A 279 -27.83 3.05 -7.07
N LYS A 280 -27.27 3.90 -7.94
CA LYS A 280 -25.82 4.14 -8.04
C LYS A 280 -25.46 5.57 -7.63
N LEU A 281 -24.61 5.72 -6.63
CA LEU A 281 -24.09 7.01 -6.18
C LEU A 281 -22.58 7.06 -6.36
N SER A 282 -22.08 8.04 -7.12
CA SER A 282 -20.65 8.30 -7.26
C SER A 282 -20.26 9.64 -6.65
N LEU A 283 -19.37 9.61 -5.67
CA LEU A 283 -18.62 10.76 -5.15
C LEU A 283 -17.12 10.66 -5.51
N LYS A 284 -16.80 9.91 -6.56
CA LYS A 284 -15.43 9.67 -7.03
C LYS A 284 -14.69 10.98 -7.34
N GLU A 285 -13.36 10.97 -7.20
CA GLU A 285 -12.47 12.11 -7.50
C GLU A 285 -12.69 13.37 -6.62
N ASN A 286 -13.44 13.27 -5.52
CA ASN A 286 -13.54 14.35 -4.54
C ASN A 286 -12.37 14.29 -3.55
N LYS A 287 -11.19 14.73 -3.99
CA LYS A 287 -9.92 14.58 -3.25
C LYS A 287 -9.88 15.27 -1.89
N LYS A 288 -10.68 16.32 -1.70
CA LYS A 288 -10.79 17.05 -0.42
C LYS A 288 -11.72 16.38 0.59
N LEU A 289 -12.46 15.35 0.19
CA LEU A 289 -13.40 14.65 1.06
C LEU A 289 -12.64 13.80 2.07
N GLN A 290 -12.45 14.34 3.27
CA GLN A 290 -11.70 13.68 4.35
C GLN A 290 -12.60 12.93 5.34
N MET A 291 -13.80 13.46 5.54
CA MET A 291 -14.75 12.95 6.52
C MET A 291 -16.18 13.20 6.07
N MET A 292 -17.05 12.29 6.47
CA MET A 292 -18.50 12.39 6.32
C MET A 292 -19.13 12.19 7.70
N HIS A 293 -20.30 12.78 7.91
CA HIS A 293 -21.04 12.53 9.12
C HIS A 293 -21.36 11.02 9.26
N PRO A 294 -21.32 10.41 10.47
CA PRO A 294 -21.60 8.98 10.66
C PRO A 294 -22.94 8.51 10.10
N ASN A 295 -23.93 9.42 10.09
CA ASN A 295 -25.28 9.21 9.58
C ASN A 295 -25.51 9.88 8.21
N ALA A 296 -24.46 10.11 7.42
CA ALA A 296 -24.59 10.82 6.13
C ALA A 296 -25.56 10.16 5.14
N PHE A 297 -25.59 8.83 5.13
CA PHE A 297 -26.47 8.03 4.28
C PHE A 297 -27.77 7.61 4.98
N ASP A 298 -28.05 8.09 6.19
CA ASP A 298 -29.26 7.71 6.90
C ASP A 298 -30.51 8.22 6.18
N GLY A 299 -31.48 7.32 5.97
CA GLY A 299 -32.68 7.57 5.20
C GLY A 299 -32.54 7.50 3.68
N ILE A 300 -31.39 7.07 3.13
CA ILE A 300 -31.30 6.69 1.71
C ILE A 300 -32.04 5.37 1.47
N ILE A 301 -32.68 5.23 0.31
CA ILE A 301 -33.52 4.08 -0.02
C ILE A 301 -32.97 3.39 -1.28
N ASP A 302 -32.93 2.05 -1.26
CA ASP A 302 -32.53 1.18 -2.39
C ASP A 302 -31.18 1.52 -3.04
N ILE A 303 -30.17 1.91 -2.24
CA ILE A 303 -28.79 2.04 -2.73
C ILE A 303 -28.17 0.68 -3.02
N THR A 304 -27.67 0.50 -4.23
CA THR A 304 -27.04 -0.74 -4.72
C THR A 304 -25.54 -0.58 -4.93
N GLU A 305 -25.08 0.56 -5.46
CA GLU A 305 -23.67 0.83 -5.72
C GLU A 305 -23.24 2.19 -5.15
N LEU A 306 -22.11 2.22 -4.44
CA LEU A 306 -21.49 3.43 -3.91
C LEU A 306 -20.03 3.52 -4.33
N ASP A 307 -19.65 4.59 -5.00
CA ASP A 307 -18.27 4.88 -5.39
C ASP A 307 -17.73 6.11 -4.64
N LEU A 308 -16.72 5.86 -3.82
CA LEU A 308 -15.95 6.83 -3.03
C LEU A 308 -14.46 6.78 -3.42
N SER A 309 -14.14 6.26 -4.60
CA SER A 309 -12.76 6.12 -5.06
C SER A 309 -12.10 7.48 -5.28
N SER A 310 -10.78 7.55 -5.12
CA SER A 310 -9.98 8.78 -5.25
C SER A 310 -10.44 9.90 -4.31
N THR A 311 -10.83 9.54 -3.08
CA THR A 311 -11.13 10.49 -1.98
C THR A 311 -10.01 10.45 -0.93
N SER A 312 -10.10 11.30 0.09
CA SER A 312 -9.16 11.31 1.23
C SER A 312 -9.84 10.86 2.53
N LEU A 313 -10.84 9.99 2.44
CA LEU A 313 -11.61 9.52 3.59
C LEU A 313 -10.72 8.81 4.60
N VAL A 314 -10.89 9.13 5.88
CA VAL A 314 -10.20 8.45 6.98
C VAL A 314 -11.01 7.24 7.47
N GLY A 315 -12.34 7.32 7.38
CA GLY A 315 -13.28 6.26 7.76
C GLY A 315 -14.55 6.30 6.91
N LEU A 316 -15.21 5.14 6.79
CA LEU A 316 -16.44 4.96 6.03
C LEU A 316 -17.66 4.92 6.99
N PRO A 317 -18.67 5.80 6.86
CA PRO A 317 -19.92 5.64 7.57
C PRO A 317 -20.71 4.45 7.01
N SER A 318 -21.34 3.66 7.87
CA SER A 318 -22.12 2.47 7.48
C SER A 318 -23.62 2.57 7.74
N ALA A 319 -24.08 3.58 8.47
CA ALA A 319 -25.51 3.80 8.73
C ALA A 319 -26.23 4.12 7.41
N GLY A 320 -27.32 3.41 7.12
CA GLY A 320 -28.08 3.54 5.88
C GLY A 320 -27.55 2.70 4.70
N LEU A 321 -26.37 2.06 4.83
CA LEU A 321 -25.76 1.27 3.75
C LEU A 321 -26.04 -0.24 3.86
N GLN A 322 -27.10 -0.65 4.55
CA GLN A 322 -27.33 -2.08 4.85
C GLN A 322 -27.56 -2.94 3.61
N ASN A 323 -28.18 -2.37 2.57
CA ASN A 323 -28.63 -3.10 1.38
C ASN A 323 -27.71 -2.93 0.16
N ILE A 324 -26.56 -2.26 0.32
CA ILE A 324 -25.61 -2.06 -0.77
C ILE A 324 -25.05 -3.40 -1.28
N GLU A 325 -24.85 -3.51 -2.59
CA GLU A 325 -24.33 -4.71 -3.26
C GLU A 325 -22.88 -4.53 -3.73
N ALA A 326 -22.51 -3.34 -4.20
CA ALA A 326 -21.15 -3.04 -4.63
C ALA A 326 -20.60 -1.76 -4.01
N LEU A 327 -19.38 -1.85 -3.47
CA LEU A 327 -18.68 -0.74 -2.84
C LEU A 327 -17.33 -0.49 -3.54
N TYR A 328 -17.09 0.74 -3.98
CA TYR A 328 -15.84 1.15 -4.63
C TYR A 328 -15.14 2.23 -3.79
N ILE A 329 -13.95 1.91 -3.30
CA ILE A 329 -13.08 2.77 -2.49
C ILE A 329 -11.62 2.52 -2.92
N GLN A 330 -11.35 2.71 -4.21
CA GLN A 330 -10.01 2.58 -4.79
C GLN A 330 -9.25 3.91 -4.66
N ASN A 331 -7.92 3.88 -4.59
CA ASN A 331 -7.06 5.06 -4.47
C ASN A 331 -7.33 5.98 -3.26
N THR A 332 -8.03 5.49 -2.22
CA THR A 332 -8.33 6.21 -0.98
C THR A 332 -7.35 5.77 0.11
N HIS A 333 -6.08 6.16 -0.05
CA HIS A 333 -4.96 5.67 0.76
C HIS A 333 -5.03 6.05 2.24
N THR A 334 -5.82 7.05 2.59
CA THR A 334 -6.03 7.53 3.96
C THR A 334 -7.01 6.68 4.77
N LEU A 335 -7.76 5.78 4.11
CA LEU A 335 -8.77 4.96 4.78
C LEU A 335 -8.08 3.99 5.73
N LYS A 336 -8.31 4.17 7.04
CA LYS A 336 -7.63 3.38 8.06
C LYS A 336 -8.27 2.02 8.25
N THR A 337 -9.57 2.03 8.52
CA THR A 337 -10.35 0.85 8.87
C THR A 337 -11.65 0.81 8.07
N ILE A 338 -12.17 -0.40 7.86
CA ILE A 338 -13.53 -0.58 7.36
C ILE A 338 -14.50 -0.80 8.53
N PRO A 339 -15.78 -0.44 8.37
CA PRO A 339 -16.81 -0.78 9.34
C PRO A 339 -17.04 -2.28 9.44
N SER A 340 -17.67 -2.67 10.53
CA SER A 340 -18.14 -4.04 10.75
C SER A 340 -18.87 -4.57 9.53
N ILE A 341 -18.41 -5.72 9.02
CA ILE A 341 -18.98 -6.38 7.84
C ILE A 341 -20.46 -6.72 8.04
N TYR A 342 -20.93 -6.84 9.29
CA TYR A 342 -22.34 -7.06 9.62
C TYR A 342 -23.24 -5.85 9.33
N ASN A 343 -22.65 -4.67 9.10
CA ASN A 343 -23.40 -3.48 8.71
C ASN A 343 -23.81 -3.51 7.23
N PHE A 344 -23.16 -4.34 6.40
CA PHE A 344 -23.48 -4.52 4.99
C PHE A 344 -24.12 -5.90 4.76
N ARG A 345 -25.45 -5.99 4.78
CA ARG A 345 -26.18 -7.27 4.75
C ARG A 345 -26.14 -7.94 3.37
N ASN A 346 -26.17 -7.14 2.31
CA ASN A 346 -26.30 -7.62 0.93
C ASN A 346 -25.04 -7.35 0.09
N LEU A 347 -23.91 -6.99 0.72
CA LEU A 347 -22.69 -6.70 -0.02
C LEU A 347 -22.22 -7.96 -0.78
N GLN A 348 -21.92 -7.78 -2.06
CA GLN A 348 -21.43 -8.83 -2.95
C GLN A 348 -20.02 -8.52 -3.45
N ARG A 349 -19.72 -7.25 -3.74
CA ARG A 349 -18.44 -6.83 -4.32
C ARG A 349 -17.86 -5.63 -3.57
N ALA A 350 -16.57 -5.68 -3.28
CA ALA A 350 -15.84 -4.58 -2.66
C ALA A 350 -14.52 -4.34 -3.39
N TYR A 351 -14.34 -3.15 -3.96
CA TYR A 351 -13.11 -2.71 -4.60
C TYR A 351 -12.44 -1.68 -3.71
N LEU A 352 -11.51 -2.11 -2.88
CA LEU A 352 -10.84 -1.32 -1.85
C LEU A 352 -9.44 -0.89 -2.30
N THR A 353 -8.79 -0.08 -1.45
CA THR A 353 -7.42 0.41 -1.68
C THR A 353 -6.38 -0.52 -1.06
N HIS A 354 -6.58 -0.91 0.19
CA HIS A 354 -5.62 -1.71 0.95
C HIS A 354 -6.06 -3.18 1.01
N SER A 355 -5.14 -4.12 0.74
CA SER A 355 -5.46 -5.55 0.73
C SER A 355 -5.87 -6.10 2.10
N PHE A 356 -5.32 -5.57 3.19
CA PHE A 356 -5.65 -6.00 4.56
C PHE A 356 -7.10 -5.68 4.95
N HIS A 357 -7.76 -4.71 4.31
CA HIS A 357 -9.19 -4.49 4.52
C HIS A 357 -10.03 -5.68 4.03
N CYS A 358 -9.58 -6.41 3.00
CA CYS A 358 -10.29 -7.60 2.54
C CYS A 358 -10.23 -8.77 3.55
N CYS A 359 -9.26 -8.77 4.48
CA CYS A 359 -9.16 -9.80 5.52
C CYS A 359 -10.36 -9.80 6.48
N ALA A 360 -10.98 -8.64 6.69
CA ALA A 360 -12.17 -8.52 7.52
C ALA A 360 -13.36 -9.34 7.01
N PHE A 361 -13.51 -9.51 5.68
CA PHE A 361 -14.56 -10.35 5.10
C PHE A 361 -14.23 -11.86 5.19
N GLN A 362 -12.94 -12.21 5.21
CA GLN A 362 -12.52 -13.59 5.36
C GLN A 362 -12.66 -14.06 6.83
N PHE A 363 -12.32 -13.18 7.78
CA PHE A 363 -12.31 -13.45 9.22
C PHE A 363 -13.10 -12.44 10.06
N PRO A 364 -14.44 -12.37 9.90
CA PRO A 364 -15.25 -11.39 10.61
C PRO A 364 -15.25 -11.52 12.14
N SER A 365 -15.04 -12.73 12.66
CA SER A 365 -14.93 -12.99 14.10
C SER A 365 -13.76 -12.25 14.75
N ARG A 366 -12.70 -12.00 13.98
CA ARG A 366 -11.51 -11.27 14.43
C ARG A 366 -11.51 -9.81 14.01
N HIS A 367 -12.33 -9.46 13.01
CA HIS A 367 -12.51 -8.07 12.63
C HIS A 367 -13.32 -7.31 13.68
N ASP A 368 -14.46 -7.87 14.08
CA ASP A 368 -15.36 -7.32 15.10
C ASP A 368 -15.93 -8.46 15.96
N PRO A 369 -15.17 -8.91 16.98
CA PRO A 369 -15.56 -10.03 17.83
C PRO A 369 -16.88 -9.79 18.57
N GLN A 370 -17.12 -8.54 19.00
CA GLN A 370 -18.30 -8.17 19.75
C GLN A 370 -19.56 -8.30 18.88
N ARG A 371 -19.52 -7.71 17.67
CA ARG A 371 -20.66 -7.79 16.75
C ARG A 371 -20.85 -9.19 16.21
N HIS A 372 -19.76 -9.93 16.00
CA HIS A 372 -19.84 -11.34 15.65
C HIS A 372 -20.58 -12.11 16.75
N ALA A 373 -20.17 -12.02 18.01
CA ALA A 373 -20.84 -12.70 19.13
C ALA A 373 -22.34 -12.34 19.24
N GLN A 374 -22.70 -11.05 19.06
CA GLN A 374 -24.10 -10.63 19.01
C GLN A 374 -24.87 -11.31 17.88
N ARG A 375 -24.28 -11.35 16.68
CA ARG A 375 -24.87 -12.03 15.52
C ARG A 375 -25.04 -13.54 15.77
N MET A 376 -24.09 -14.16 16.47
CA MET A 376 -24.19 -15.57 16.85
C MET A 376 -25.40 -15.82 17.76
N LEU A 377 -25.59 -14.96 18.77
CA LEU A 377 -26.75 -15.04 19.67
C LEU A 377 -28.07 -14.80 18.94
N GLU A 378 -28.12 -13.87 17.98
CA GLU A 378 -29.29 -13.67 17.11
C GLU A 378 -29.61 -14.96 16.34
N ILE A 379 -28.60 -15.58 15.72
CA ILE A 379 -28.77 -16.81 14.93
C ILE A 379 -29.23 -17.97 15.82
N GLU A 380 -28.67 -18.12 17.02
CA GLU A 380 -29.10 -19.14 17.98
C GLU A 380 -30.56 -18.91 18.43
N LYS A 381 -30.95 -17.66 18.67
CA LYS A 381 -32.34 -17.30 18.99
C LYS A 381 -33.29 -17.68 17.84
N TRP A 382 -32.91 -17.38 16.60
CA TRP A 382 -33.67 -17.79 15.41
C TRP A 382 -33.76 -19.31 15.28
N ARG A 383 -32.65 -20.04 15.51
CA ARG A 383 -32.64 -21.51 15.52
C ARG A 383 -33.59 -22.09 16.58
N LYS A 384 -33.60 -21.55 17.80
CA LYS A 384 -34.51 -21.99 18.88
C LYS A 384 -35.98 -21.71 18.54
N GLN A 385 -36.27 -20.53 18.00
CA GLN A 385 -37.61 -20.16 17.57
C GLN A 385 -38.11 -21.12 16.46
N CYS A 386 -37.24 -21.47 15.51
CA CYS A 386 -37.60 -22.40 14.45
C CYS A 386 -37.87 -23.83 14.96
N LYS A 387 -37.08 -24.31 15.93
CA LYS A 387 -37.34 -25.60 16.60
C LYS A 387 -38.65 -25.57 17.39
N SER A 388 -39.00 -24.46 18.04
CA SER A 388 -40.26 -24.30 18.78
C SER A 388 -41.49 -24.37 17.87
N ASP A 389 -41.49 -23.63 16.74
CA ASP A 389 -42.62 -23.64 15.80
C ASP A 389 -42.86 -25.05 15.21
N SER A 390 -41.80 -25.86 15.08
CA SER A 390 -41.90 -27.25 14.62
C SER A 390 -42.63 -28.16 15.62
N GLY A 391 -42.45 -27.95 16.93
CA GLY A 391 -43.14 -28.71 17.98
C GLY A 391 -44.65 -28.53 17.88
N THR A 392 -45.10 -27.29 17.70
CA THR A 392 -46.51 -26.97 17.47
C THR A 392 -47.05 -27.47 16.13
N ARG A 393 -46.20 -27.58 15.09
CA ARG A 393 -46.64 -28.08 13.78
C ARG A 393 -46.82 -29.60 13.77
N LYS A 394 -46.02 -30.35 14.54
CA LYS A 394 -46.23 -31.80 14.71
C LYS A 394 -47.52 -32.12 15.46
N GLU A 395 -47.90 -31.35 16.48
CA GLU A 395 -49.18 -31.58 17.18
C GLU A 395 -50.41 -31.29 16.31
N ARG A 396 -50.31 -30.36 15.34
CA ARG A 396 -51.40 -30.12 14.40
C ARG A 396 -51.49 -31.14 13.27
N SER A 397 -50.45 -31.93 13.02
CA SER A 397 -50.40 -32.88 11.90
C SER A 397 -51.03 -34.24 12.21
N THR A 398 -51.34 -34.55 13.47
CA THR A 398 -51.94 -35.85 13.83
C THR A 398 -53.46 -35.83 13.92
N LEU A 399 -54.12 -34.74 13.51
CA LEU A 399 -55.57 -34.65 13.50
C LEU A 399 -56.09 -34.59 12.06
N ASP A 400 -56.57 -35.76 11.59
CA ASP A 400 -57.56 -35.96 10.53
C ASP A 400 -57.36 -35.28 9.18
N ASN A 401 -56.94 -36.04 8.15
CA ASN A 401 -57.86 -36.35 7.02
C ASN A 401 -57.24 -37.32 5.99
N PRO A 402 -57.84 -38.50 5.73
CA PRO A 402 -57.51 -39.36 4.61
C PRO A 402 -58.34 -38.93 3.38
N PHE A 403 -57.83 -37.98 2.60
CA PHE A 403 -58.39 -37.69 1.27
C PHE A 403 -57.40 -38.10 0.20
N ASN A 404 -57.72 -39.24 -0.41
CA ASN A 404 -57.17 -39.79 -1.65
C ASN A 404 -56.82 -38.67 -2.65
N MET A 405 -55.54 -38.54 -2.99
CA MET A 405 -55.16 -37.86 -4.23
C MET A 405 -55.22 -38.86 -5.40
N PRO A 406 -55.77 -38.49 -6.57
CA PRO A 406 -56.01 -39.41 -7.67
C PRO A 406 -54.73 -39.85 -8.36
N GLU A 407 -54.58 -41.16 -8.51
CA GLU A 407 -53.58 -41.83 -9.34
C GLU A 407 -53.95 -41.63 -10.82
N ASP A 408 -53.24 -40.78 -11.56
CA ASP A 408 -53.30 -40.75 -13.02
C ASP A 408 -52.00 -40.15 -13.61
N PHE A 409 -50.92 -40.93 -13.57
CA PHE A 409 -49.90 -40.85 -14.62
C PHE A 409 -49.27 -42.23 -14.81
N GLY A 410 -49.58 -42.83 -15.96
CA GLY A 410 -49.35 -44.23 -16.23
C GLY A 410 -47.92 -44.64 -16.60
N SER A 411 -47.83 -45.96 -16.74
CA SER A 411 -46.84 -46.75 -17.49
C SER A 411 -45.49 -47.06 -16.81
N PHE A 412 -45.62 -47.92 -15.81
CA PHE A 412 -44.85 -49.16 -15.60
C PHE A 412 -44.18 -49.76 -16.86
N GLY A 413 -42.92 -50.21 -16.74
CA GLY A 413 -42.32 -51.18 -17.66
C GLY A 413 -40.87 -50.91 -18.06
N GLY A 414 -39.94 -51.18 -17.15
CA GLY A 414 -38.50 -51.15 -17.43
C GLY A 414 -37.73 -51.79 -16.29
N THR A 415 -37.80 -53.11 -16.20
CA THR A 415 -36.93 -53.95 -15.37
C THR A 415 -35.50 -53.83 -15.90
N ASP A 416 -34.61 -53.23 -15.13
CA ASP A 416 -33.20 -53.63 -15.13
C ASP A 416 -32.63 -53.40 -13.73
N ASP A 417 -32.36 -54.53 -13.09
CA ASP A 417 -31.65 -54.65 -11.83
C ASP A 417 -30.23 -54.09 -11.99
N SER A 418 -30.03 -52.84 -11.60
CA SER A 418 -28.72 -52.40 -11.16
C SER A 418 -28.90 -51.44 -10.00
N ALA A 419 -28.81 -52.02 -8.80
CA ALA A 419 -28.59 -51.33 -7.55
C ALA A 419 -27.31 -50.49 -7.65
N THR A 420 -27.42 -49.34 -8.31
CA THR A 420 -26.48 -48.26 -8.14
C THR A 420 -27.00 -47.50 -6.95
N ASP A 421 -26.30 -47.69 -5.82
CA ASP A 421 -26.41 -46.84 -4.65
C ASP A 421 -26.44 -45.39 -5.11
N ILE A 422 -27.65 -44.81 -5.15
CA ILE A 422 -27.85 -43.38 -5.29
C ILE A 422 -27.40 -42.83 -3.95
N THR A 423 -26.08 -42.65 -3.81
CA THR A 423 -25.50 -41.87 -2.74
C THR A 423 -26.20 -40.51 -2.80
N PRO A 424 -26.97 -40.12 -1.77
CA PRO A 424 -27.71 -38.88 -1.79
C PRO A 424 -26.72 -37.75 -2.03
N ILE A 425 -27.01 -36.92 -3.02
CA ILE A 425 -26.25 -35.71 -3.31
C ILE A 425 -26.29 -34.86 -2.04
N THR A 426 -25.21 -34.93 -1.26
CA THR A 426 -25.04 -34.22 0.00
C THR A 426 -24.94 -32.74 -0.30
N PHE A 427 -26.07 -32.04 -0.21
CA PHE A 427 -26.10 -30.58 -0.18
C PHE A 427 -25.56 -30.12 1.18
N ALA A 428 -24.23 -30.16 1.31
CA ALA A 428 -23.51 -29.75 2.51
C ALA A 428 -23.86 -28.30 2.85
N SER A 429 -24.58 -28.10 3.96
CA SER A 429 -24.90 -26.78 4.47
C SER A 429 -23.63 -26.15 5.07
N PHE A 430 -23.23 -24.99 4.55
CA PHE A 430 -22.00 -24.30 4.94
C PHE A 430 -22.19 -23.62 6.29
N ASP A 431 -21.54 -24.16 7.32
CA ASP A 431 -21.41 -23.53 8.62
C ASP A 431 -20.41 -22.36 8.57
N TYR A 432 -20.81 -21.23 9.15
CA TYR A 432 -19.96 -20.05 9.33
C TYR A 432 -19.46 -19.93 10.79
N MET A 433 -19.63 -20.98 11.61
CA MET A 433 -19.60 -20.85 13.07
C MET A 433 -18.67 -21.84 13.77
N ALA A 434 -17.39 -21.86 13.41
CA ALA A 434 -16.36 -22.46 14.28
C ALA A 434 -14.96 -21.94 13.94
N ASP A 435 -14.58 -20.76 14.43
CA ASP A 435 -13.16 -20.59 14.78
C ASP A 435 -13.00 -21.07 16.23
N ASP A 436 -13.01 -22.39 16.43
CA ASP A 436 -12.61 -23.01 17.69
C ASP A 436 -11.08 -22.96 17.91
N THR A 437 -10.32 -22.27 17.04
CA THR A 437 -8.88 -22.15 17.23
C THR A 437 -8.55 -21.01 18.19
N MET A 438 -8.63 -21.34 19.48
CA MET A 438 -7.76 -20.73 20.47
C MET A 438 -6.31 -20.71 19.94
N ASN A 439 -5.79 -19.53 19.62
CA ASN A 439 -4.37 -19.19 19.74
C ASN A 439 -3.35 -20.16 19.12
N LYS A 440 -3.48 -20.52 17.85
CA LYS A 440 -2.39 -21.17 17.11
C LYS A 440 -2.09 -20.38 15.85
N GLY A 441 -0.98 -19.66 15.87
CA GLY A 441 -0.51 -18.96 14.70
C GLY A 441 -0.42 -19.86 13.46
N THR A 442 -1.27 -19.58 12.48
CA THR A 442 -1.08 -19.36 11.03
C THR A 442 -2.47 -19.03 10.53
N PHE A 443 -2.64 -17.87 9.92
CA PHE A 443 -3.97 -17.40 9.60
C PHE A 443 -4.39 -17.87 8.21
N HIS A 444 -4.44 -19.19 8.07
CA HIS A 444 -5.01 -19.93 6.95
C HIS A 444 -5.40 -21.32 7.46
N GLU A 445 -6.54 -21.46 8.13
CA GLU A 445 -7.27 -22.73 8.08
C GLU A 445 -8.73 -22.41 7.76
N LYS A 446 -9.17 -22.89 6.61
CA LYS A 446 -10.57 -22.83 6.19
C LYS A 446 -11.29 -23.91 6.99
N ILE A 447 -12.29 -23.50 7.76
CA ILE A 447 -13.04 -24.35 8.71
C ILE A 447 -13.58 -25.60 7.99
N ILE A 448 -13.39 -26.75 8.65
CA ILE A 448 -13.94 -28.07 8.29
C ILE A 448 -15.28 -28.24 9.03
N LEU A 449 -16.30 -28.70 8.30
CA LEU A 449 -17.69 -28.84 8.72
C LEU A 449 -17.92 -29.96 9.74
N ASN A 450 -18.80 -29.70 10.71
CA ASN A 450 -19.32 -30.71 11.62
C ASN A 450 -20.62 -31.33 11.05
N PRO A 451 -20.75 -32.67 10.95
CA PRO A 451 -21.90 -33.34 10.33
C PRO A 451 -23.21 -33.29 11.15
N GLY A 452 -23.22 -32.69 12.34
CA GLY A 452 -24.40 -32.67 13.21
C GLY A 452 -25.54 -31.72 12.78
N ASP A 453 -25.27 -30.76 11.88
CA ASP A 453 -26.19 -29.65 11.60
C ASP A 453 -27.04 -29.83 10.32
N ASP A 454 -26.81 -30.88 9.52
CA ASP A 454 -27.63 -31.19 8.32
C ASP A 454 -29.12 -31.41 8.69
N SER A 455 -29.39 -31.90 9.90
CA SER A 455 -30.76 -32.09 10.40
C SER A 455 -31.52 -30.78 10.64
N SER A 456 -30.84 -29.64 10.72
CA SER A 456 -31.47 -28.34 10.99
C SER A 456 -31.81 -27.54 9.72
N ALA A 457 -31.10 -27.81 8.61
CA ALA A 457 -31.32 -27.13 7.33
C ALA A 457 -32.64 -27.56 6.66
N GLU A 458 -32.99 -28.84 6.70
CA GLU A 458 -34.27 -29.32 6.15
C GLU A 458 -35.49 -28.87 6.95
N LEU A 459 -35.34 -28.61 8.26
CA LEU A 459 -36.49 -28.39 9.14
C LEU A 459 -36.97 -26.93 9.19
N CYS A 460 -36.12 -25.96 8.87
CA CYS A 460 -36.45 -24.53 9.00
C CYS A 460 -36.93 -23.85 7.71
N GLY A 461 -37.02 -24.58 6.59
CA GLY A 461 -37.38 -24.03 5.29
C GLY A 461 -36.32 -23.05 4.78
N ASN A 462 -35.28 -23.55 4.11
CA ASN A 462 -34.30 -22.78 3.33
C ASN A 462 -33.69 -21.50 3.96
N PHE A 463 -33.75 -21.31 5.27
CA PHE A 463 -32.88 -20.37 5.99
C PHE A 463 -31.46 -20.97 6.04
N THR A 464 -30.84 -21.10 4.87
CA THR A 464 -29.40 -21.32 4.82
C THR A 464 -28.76 -20.01 5.26
N PHE A 465 -28.05 -20.03 6.39
CA PHE A 465 -27.12 -18.97 6.75
C PHE A 465 -25.94 -19.03 5.76
N ARG A 466 -26.20 -18.79 4.47
CA ARG A 466 -25.13 -18.75 3.47
C ARG A 466 -24.22 -17.58 3.84
N LYS A 467 -22.95 -17.87 4.09
CA LYS A 467 -21.89 -16.87 4.05
C LYS A 467 -21.99 -16.20 2.68
N PRO A 468 -22.30 -14.89 2.59
CA PRO A 468 -22.19 -14.19 1.32
C PRO A 468 -20.75 -14.32 0.84
N ASN A 469 -20.54 -14.86 -0.36
CA ASN A 469 -19.21 -14.87 -0.95
C ASN A 469 -18.95 -13.46 -1.49
N ILE A 470 -18.30 -12.63 -0.68
CA ILE A 470 -17.98 -11.25 -1.04
C ILE A 470 -16.69 -11.26 -1.85
N GLU A 471 -16.79 -10.85 -3.11
CA GLU A 471 -15.63 -10.66 -3.99
C GLU A 471 -14.95 -9.34 -3.60
N CYS A 472 -13.82 -9.44 -2.90
CA CYS A 472 -13.04 -8.28 -2.43
C CYS A 472 -11.71 -8.16 -3.18
N TYR A 473 -11.42 -6.95 -3.67
CA TYR A 473 -10.22 -6.59 -4.40
C TYR A 473 -9.54 -5.37 -3.76
N PRO A 474 -8.19 -5.25 -3.75
CA PRO A 474 -7.24 -6.27 -4.19
C PRO A 474 -7.21 -7.43 -3.19
N MET A 475 -7.14 -8.65 -3.72
CA MET A 475 -7.04 -9.83 -2.88
C MET A 475 -5.73 -9.77 -2.07
N PRO A 476 -5.74 -10.17 -0.79
CA PRO A 476 -4.51 -10.35 0.01
C PRO A 476 -3.47 -11.13 -0.77
N ASN A 477 -2.25 -10.60 -0.84
CA ASN A 477 -1.13 -11.15 -1.60
C ASN A 477 -0.05 -11.67 -0.64
N ASP A 478 1.03 -12.23 -1.18
CA ASP A 478 2.11 -12.76 -0.36
C ASP A 478 2.70 -11.68 0.57
N LEU A 479 2.93 -10.45 0.10
CA LEU A 479 3.54 -9.38 0.90
C LEU A 479 2.71 -8.95 2.12
N ASN A 480 1.37 -9.05 2.01
CA ASN A 480 0.44 -8.71 3.07
C ASN A 480 -0.69 -9.76 3.14
N PRO A 481 -0.38 -10.95 3.68
CA PRO A 481 -1.38 -12.00 3.89
C PRO A 481 -2.25 -11.65 5.09
N CYS A 482 -3.42 -12.28 5.19
CA CYS A 482 -4.34 -12.07 6.30
C CYS A 482 -3.88 -12.71 7.61
N GLU A 483 -2.62 -12.59 7.98
CA GLU A 483 -2.05 -13.23 9.16
C GLU A 483 -1.35 -12.22 10.08
N ASP A 484 -1.15 -12.65 11.32
CA ASP A 484 -0.36 -11.88 12.27
C ASP A 484 1.09 -11.73 11.79
N VAL A 485 1.78 -10.72 12.32
CA VAL A 485 3.14 -10.35 11.90
C VAL A 485 4.09 -11.54 11.95
N MET A 486 4.12 -12.30 13.06
CA MET A 486 4.98 -13.49 13.21
C MET A 486 4.38 -14.76 12.59
N GLY A 487 3.08 -14.79 12.32
CA GLY A 487 2.39 -15.92 11.70
C GLY A 487 2.26 -17.13 12.64
N TYR A 488 3.36 -17.78 13.04
CA TYR A 488 3.40 -19.05 13.79
C TYR A 488 3.67 -18.88 15.28
N GLN A 489 3.03 -19.68 16.14
CA GLN A 489 3.23 -19.61 17.60
C GLN A 489 4.67 -19.93 18.03
N TRP A 490 5.31 -20.90 17.40
CA TRP A 490 6.70 -21.24 17.72
C TRP A 490 7.67 -20.12 17.29
N LEU A 491 7.38 -19.40 16.20
CA LEU A 491 8.15 -18.20 15.81
C LEU A 491 7.97 -17.08 16.82
N ARG A 492 6.76 -16.87 17.34
CA ARG A 492 6.51 -15.90 18.41
C ARG A 492 7.34 -16.17 19.66
N ILE A 493 7.36 -17.42 20.12
CA ILE A 493 8.17 -17.80 21.29
C ILE A 493 9.66 -17.60 20.96
N SER A 494 10.09 -18.03 19.76
CA SER A 494 11.48 -17.91 19.31
C SER A 494 11.93 -16.45 19.22
N VAL A 495 11.10 -15.53 18.71
CA VAL A 495 11.48 -14.11 18.58
C VAL A 495 11.73 -13.48 19.94
N TRP A 496 10.94 -13.79 20.97
CA TRP A 496 11.18 -13.30 22.33
C TRP A 496 12.49 -13.83 22.92
N ILE A 497 12.83 -15.10 22.66
CA ILE A 497 14.12 -15.68 23.08
C ILE A 497 15.28 -14.98 22.36
N VAL A 498 15.20 -14.82 21.05
CA VAL A 498 16.23 -14.16 20.24
C VAL A 498 16.39 -12.69 20.66
N VAL A 499 15.29 -11.97 20.90
CA VAL A 499 15.29 -10.60 21.42
C VAL A 499 16.02 -10.53 22.77
N ALA A 500 15.68 -11.44 23.70
CA ALA A 500 16.33 -11.48 25.01
C ALA A 500 17.85 -11.72 24.88
N LEU A 501 18.26 -12.71 24.07
CA LEU A 501 19.66 -13.03 23.87
C LEU A 501 20.43 -11.89 23.17
N ALA A 502 19.84 -11.27 22.15
CA ALA A 502 20.46 -10.18 21.40
C ALA A 502 20.59 -8.92 22.28
N VAL A 503 19.52 -8.50 22.96
CA VAL A 503 19.54 -7.28 23.78
C VAL A 503 20.41 -7.48 25.02
N VAL A 504 20.19 -8.53 25.81
CA VAL A 504 20.95 -8.77 27.05
C VAL A 504 22.42 -9.05 26.72
N GLY A 505 22.69 -9.88 25.71
CA GLY A 505 24.05 -10.22 25.30
C GLY A 505 24.85 -9.01 24.87
N ASN A 506 24.30 -8.17 23.98
CA ASN A 506 25.01 -7.00 23.48
C ASN A 506 25.11 -5.88 24.52
N VAL A 507 24.11 -5.68 25.38
CA VAL A 507 24.21 -4.76 26.53
C VAL A 507 25.30 -5.22 27.50
N ALA A 508 25.42 -6.52 27.77
CA ALA A 508 26.49 -7.05 28.61
C ALA A 508 27.87 -6.82 27.99
N VAL A 509 28.04 -7.09 26.69
CA VAL A 509 29.29 -6.84 25.96
C VAL A 509 29.68 -5.37 26.03
N LEU A 510 28.74 -4.46 25.72
CA LEU A 510 28.98 -3.01 25.80
C LEU A 510 29.33 -2.58 27.23
N THR A 511 28.62 -3.09 28.23
CA THR A 511 28.88 -2.76 29.64
C THR A 511 30.29 -3.20 30.07
N VAL A 512 30.70 -4.42 29.75
CA VAL A 512 32.04 -4.93 30.08
C VAL A 512 33.12 -4.12 29.37
N ILE A 513 32.93 -3.84 28.07
CA ILE A 513 33.91 -3.12 27.25
C ILE A 513 34.06 -1.66 27.71
N LEU A 514 32.96 -0.98 28.04
CA LEU A 514 32.97 0.43 28.44
C LEU A 514 33.35 0.63 29.91
N SER A 515 33.08 -0.33 30.79
CA SER A 515 33.40 -0.24 32.22
C SER A 515 34.88 -0.48 32.51
N ILE A 516 35.55 -1.31 31.71
CA ILE A 516 36.99 -1.59 31.86
C ILE A 516 37.78 -0.65 30.95
N ARG A 517 38.59 0.21 31.57
CA ARG A 517 39.53 1.12 30.90
C ARG A 517 40.91 0.45 30.80
N PRO A 518 41.32 -0.07 29.63
CA PRO A 518 42.67 -0.60 29.44
C PRO A 518 43.69 0.53 29.29
N GLU A 519 44.98 0.23 29.54
CA GLU A 519 46.09 1.18 29.35
C GLU A 519 46.22 1.67 27.90
N SER A 520 45.87 0.82 26.94
CA SER A 520 45.69 1.19 25.54
C SER A 520 44.46 0.48 24.98
N THR A 521 43.66 1.18 24.17
CA THR A 521 42.48 0.59 23.54
C THR A 521 42.88 -0.07 22.21
N PRO A 522 42.98 -1.40 22.13
CA PRO A 522 43.31 -2.06 20.88
C PRO A 522 42.18 -1.87 19.86
N VAL A 523 42.52 -1.69 18.59
CA VAL A 523 41.56 -1.54 17.49
C VAL A 523 40.46 -2.62 17.46
N PRO A 524 40.75 -3.93 17.63
CA PRO A 524 39.67 -4.93 17.70
C PRO A 524 38.65 -4.67 18.81
N ARG A 525 39.05 -4.14 19.98
CA ARG A 525 38.09 -3.78 21.05
C ARG A 525 37.18 -2.64 20.62
N PHE A 526 37.74 -1.64 19.95
CA PHE A 526 36.99 -0.52 19.38
C PHE A 526 35.98 -1.01 18.33
N LEU A 527 36.40 -1.89 17.42
CA LEU A 527 35.52 -2.46 16.39
C LEU A 527 34.43 -3.37 16.99
N MET A 528 34.77 -4.20 17.99
CA MET A 528 33.79 -5.03 18.71
C MET A 528 32.71 -4.19 19.40
N CYS A 529 33.05 -2.99 19.90
CA CYS A 529 32.06 -2.07 20.46
C CYS A 529 31.06 -1.58 19.40
N HIS A 530 31.51 -1.29 18.18
CA HIS A 530 30.63 -0.90 17.08
C HIS A 530 29.73 -2.05 16.61
N LEU A 531 30.27 -3.27 16.57
CA LEU A 531 29.53 -4.46 16.20
C LEU A 531 28.43 -4.75 17.24
N ALA A 532 28.78 -4.77 18.53
CA ALA A 532 27.79 -4.95 19.61
C ALA A 532 26.71 -3.86 19.61
N PHE A 533 27.04 -2.63 19.24
CA PHE A 533 26.06 -1.56 19.07
C PHE A 533 25.11 -1.83 17.89
N ALA A 534 25.65 -2.26 16.74
CA ALA A 534 24.84 -2.62 15.58
C ALA A 534 23.88 -3.78 15.90
N ASP A 535 24.37 -4.81 16.58
CA ASP A 535 23.59 -5.98 17.00
C ASP A 535 22.52 -5.63 18.05
N LEU A 536 22.82 -4.67 18.95
CA LEU A 536 21.82 -4.11 19.86
C LEU A 536 20.69 -3.41 19.08
N CYS A 537 21.01 -2.62 18.05
CA CYS A 537 20.00 -2.00 17.19
C CYS A 537 19.13 -3.05 16.48
N LEU A 538 19.71 -4.17 16.03
CA LEU A 538 18.92 -5.26 15.46
C LEU A 538 18.02 -5.93 16.51
N GLY A 539 18.51 -6.09 17.74
CA GLY A 539 17.69 -6.57 18.88
C GLY A 539 16.51 -5.64 19.19
N LEU A 540 16.71 -4.32 19.14
CA LEU A 540 15.64 -3.33 19.34
C LEU A 540 14.62 -3.35 18.20
N TYR A 541 15.06 -3.53 16.96
CA TYR A 541 14.16 -3.76 15.83
C TYR A 541 13.26 -4.97 16.08
N LEU A 542 13.82 -6.12 16.43
CA LEU A 542 13.02 -7.32 16.71
C LEU A 542 12.09 -7.13 17.90
N LEU A 543 12.52 -6.39 18.93
CA LEU A 543 11.67 -6.05 20.07
C LEU A 543 10.44 -5.25 19.62
N LEU A 544 10.60 -4.24 18.76
CA LEU A 544 9.48 -3.48 18.22
C LEU A 544 8.50 -4.38 17.46
N VAL A 545 9.01 -5.27 16.61
CA VAL A 545 8.18 -6.22 15.85
C VAL A 545 7.48 -7.22 16.78
N ALA A 546 8.15 -7.72 17.81
CA ALA A 546 7.57 -8.62 18.81
C ALA A 546 6.48 -7.93 19.66
N CYS A 547 6.67 -6.65 20.00
CA CYS A 547 5.68 -5.87 20.73
C CYS A 547 4.39 -5.67 19.94
N ILE A 548 4.49 -5.30 18.65
CA ILE A 548 3.29 -5.13 17.83
C ILE A 548 2.59 -6.47 17.57
N ASP A 549 3.33 -7.56 17.33
CA ASP A 549 2.75 -8.89 17.17
C ASP A 549 1.98 -9.35 18.42
N ALA A 550 2.51 -9.07 19.61
CA ALA A 550 1.84 -9.35 20.86
C ALA A 550 0.60 -8.46 21.08
N HIS A 551 0.65 -7.19 20.69
CA HIS A 551 -0.45 -6.25 20.86
C HIS A 551 -1.61 -6.52 19.91
N SER A 552 -1.32 -6.84 18.64
CA SER A 552 -2.32 -7.01 17.59
C SER A 552 -2.64 -8.49 17.32
N MET A 553 -2.40 -9.36 18.30
CA MET A 553 -2.50 -10.81 18.11
C MET A 553 -3.92 -11.23 17.73
N GLY A 554 -4.06 -11.89 16.58
CA GLY A 554 -5.34 -12.36 16.06
C GLY A 554 -6.12 -11.29 15.29
N GLU A 555 -5.76 -10.02 15.43
CA GLU A 555 -6.50 -8.88 14.86
C GLU A 555 -5.60 -7.93 14.05
N TYR A 556 -4.40 -8.39 13.64
CA TYR A 556 -3.38 -7.53 13.02
C TYR A 556 -3.91 -6.68 11.86
N PHE A 557 -4.78 -7.22 11.00
CA PHE A 557 -5.32 -6.47 9.86
C PHE A 557 -6.15 -5.23 10.25
N ASN A 558 -6.68 -5.16 11.49
CA ASN A 558 -7.33 -3.96 12.02
C ASN A 558 -6.31 -2.87 12.38
N PHE A 559 -5.08 -3.25 12.74
CA PHE A 559 -3.98 -2.36 13.14
C PHE A 559 -2.94 -2.14 12.02
N ALA A 560 -3.05 -2.88 10.91
CA ALA A 560 -2.07 -2.91 9.84
C ALA A 560 -1.79 -1.52 9.26
N TYR A 561 -2.83 -0.69 9.10
CA TYR A 561 -2.67 0.69 8.62
C TYR A 561 -1.74 1.50 9.53
N ASP A 562 -2.06 1.56 10.82
CA ASP A 562 -1.32 2.39 11.78
C ASP A 562 0.09 1.84 12.03
N TRP A 563 0.30 0.52 11.90
CA TRP A 563 1.63 -0.07 11.95
C TRP A 563 2.45 0.28 10.70
N GLN A 564 2.02 -0.18 9.52
CA GLN A 564 2.79 -0.10 8.27
C GLN A 564 3.04 1.34 7.82
N TYR A 565 2.03 2.22 7.90
CA TYR A 565 2.16 3.62 7.48
C TYR A 565 2.56 4.56 8.63
N GLY A 566 2.53 4.08 9.87
CA GLY A 566 2.91 4.85 11.05
C GLY A 566 4.41 4.97 11.26
N LEU A 567 4.77 5.66 12.34
CA LEU A 567 6.17 5.89 12.70
C LEU A 567 6.87 4.60 13.17
N GLY A 568 6.14 3.68 13.80
CA GLY A 568 6.70 2.43 14.34
C GLY A 568 7.40 1.60 13.29
N CYS A 569 6.73 1.32 12.17
CA CYS A 569 7.31 0.53 11.08
C CYS A 569 8.47 1.23 10.39
N LYS A 570 8.41 2.56 10.23
CA LYS A 570 9.52 3.36 9.67
C LYS A 570 10.78 3.29 10.55
N VAL A 571 10.62 3.39 11.86
CA VAL A 571 11.73 3.26 12.82
C VAL A 571 12.28 1.84 12.82
N ALA A 572 11.41 0.82 12.81
CA ALA A 572 11.82 -0.57 12.73
C ALA A 572 12.62 -0.86 11.45
N GLY A 573 12.11 -0.45 10.29
CA GLY A 573 12.77 -0.60 9.00
C GLY A 573 14.11 0.13 8.91
N PHE A 574 14.17 1.34 9.46
CA PHE A 574 15.43 2.08 9.58
C PHE A 574 16.45 1.31 10.44
N LEU A 575 16.05 0.86 11.64
CA LEU A 575 16.93 0.16 12.58
C LEU A 575 17.52 -1.11 11.97
N THR A 576 16.72 -1.94 11.30
CA THR A 576 17.19 -3.21 10.72
C THR A 576 18.18 -2.99 9.57
N VAL A 577 17.91 -2.05 8.67
CA VAL A 577 18.81 -1.73 7.55
C VAL A 577 20.09 -1.03 8.05
N PHE A 578 19.96 -0.14 9.02
CA PHE A 578 21.10 0.54 9.62
C PHE A 578 22.02 -0.46 10.37
N ALA A 579 21.43 -1.30 11.22
CA ALA A 579 22.13 -2.29 12.02
C ALA A 579 22.89 -3.28 11.13
N SER A 580 22.22 -3.84 10.12
CA SER A 580 22.84 -4.84 9.24
C SER A 580 23.98 -4.28 8.42
N HIS A 581 23.83 -3.10 7.81
CA HIS A 581 24.92 -2.49 7.07
C HIS A 581 26.09 -2.10 7.96
N LEU A 582 25.84 -1.56 9.16
CA LEU A 582 26.90 -1.23 10.11
C LEU A 582 27.63 -2.49 10.58
N SER A 583 26.91 -3.58 10.84
CA SER A 583 27.48 -4.88 11.24
C SER A 583 28.38 -5.46 10.15
N VAL A 584 27.89 -5.58 8.91
CA VAL A 584 28.65 -6.13 7.77
C VAL A 584 29.88 -5.26 7.45
N PHE A 585 29.74 -3.93 7.51
CA PHE A 585 30.88 -3.02 7.34
C PHE A 585 31.91 -3.23 8.46
N THR A 586 31.47 -3.30 9.72
CA THR A 586 32.37 -3.51 10.87
C THR A 586 33.10 -4.84 10.76
N LEU A 587 32.42 -5.93 10.38
CA LEU A 587 33.04 -7.23 10.14
C LEU A 587 34.08 -7.17 9.01
N THR A 588 33.80 -6.44 7.94
CA THR A 588 34.77 -6.21 6.86
C THR A 588 36.00 -5.48 7.38
N VAL A 589 35.85 -4.45 8.21
CA VAL A 589 36.99 -3.74 8.81
C VAL A 589 37.76 -4.63 9.80
N ILE A 590 37.07 -5.45 10.60
CA ILE A 590 37.69 -6.43 11.49
C ILE A 590 38.55 -7.41 10.68
N THR A 591 38.03 -7.95 9.58
CA THR A 591 38.78 -8.89 8.74
C THR A 591 39.99 -8.27 8.05
N ILE A 592 39.87 -7.04 7.54
CA ILE A 592 40.99 -6.30 6.95
C ILE A 592 42.06 -6.03 8.02
N GLU A 593 41.65 -5.56 9.20
CA GLU A 593 42.59 -5.31 10.30
C GLU A 593 43.31 -6.60 10.71
N ARG A 594 42.61 -7.74 10.74
CA ARG A 594 43.22 -9.05 10.98
C ARG A 594 44.15 -9.50 9.87
N TRP A 595 43.78 -9.29 8.62
CA TRP A 595 44.61 -9.64 7.48
C TRP A 595 45.92 -8.86 7.49
N LEU A 596 45.87 -7.53 7.68
CA LEU A 596 47.06 -6.70 7.81
C LEU A 596 47.89 -7.09 9.05
N ALA A 597 47.22 -7.41 10.16
CA ALA A 597 47.86 -7.84 11.38
C ALA A 597 48.73 -9.10 11.21
N ILE A 598 48.21 -10.10 10.52
CA ILE A 598 48.85 -11.42 10.38
C ILE A 598 49.85 -11.42 9.22
N THR A 599 49.44 -10.96 8.04
CA THR A 599 50.27 -11.05 6.83
C THR A 599 51.46 -10.11 6.85
N GLN A 600 51.34 -8.97 7.53
CA GLN A 600 52.39 -7.96 7.61
C GLN A 600 52.92 -7.82 9.05
N ALA A 601 52.86 -8.88 9.86
CA ALA A 601 53.31 -8.87 11.25
C ALA A 601 54.73 -8.31 11.43
N MET A 602 55.62 -8.48 10.43
CA MET A 602 56.98 -7.94 10.45
C MET A 602 57.08 -6.41 10.30
N TYR A 603 56.05 -5.75 9.76
CA TYR A 603 56.01 -4.30 9.57
C TYR A 603 55.01 -3.68 10.57
N LEU A 604 55.43 -3.47 11.82
CA LEU A 604 54.59 -2.84 12.86
C LEU A 604 53.97 -1.50 12.40
N ASN A 605 54.65 -0.78 11.51
CA ASN A 605 54.19 0.49 10.94
C ASN A 605 52.90 0.38 10.11
N HIS A 606 52.52 -0.82 9.65
CA HIS A 606 51.32 -1.03 8.84
C HIS A 606 50.09 -1.46 9.65
N ARG A 607 50.21 -1.62 10.98
CA ARG A 607 49.05 -1.86 11.84
C ARG A 607 48.13 -0.65 11.79
N ILE A 608 46.85 -0.88 11.53
CA ILE A 608 45.84 0.18 11.58
C ILE A 608 45.83 0.75 13.00
N LYS A 609 46.17 2.04 13.12
CA LYS A 609 46.07 2.78 14.39
C LYS A 609 44.62 3.14 14.65
N LEU A 610 44.30 3.44 15.91
CA LEU A 610 42.94 3.78 16.33
C LEU A 610 42.35 4.99 15.58
N ARG A 611 43.15 6.02 15.29
CA ARG A 611 42.68 7.22 14.55
C ARG A 611 42.20 6.88 13.12
N PRO A 612 43.02 6.24 12.26
CA PRO A 612 42.54 5.72 10.97
C PRO A 612 41.33 4.80 11.09
N ALA A 613 41.33 3.86 12.06
CA ALA A 613 40.18 2.98 12.28
C ALA A 613 38.89 3.76 12.58
N ALA A 614 38.97 4.78 13.42
CA ALA A 614 37.83 5.64 13.76
C ALA A 614 37.33 6.44 12.54
N LEU A 615 38.22 6.92 11.67
CA LEU A 615 37.83 7.59 10.43
C LEU A 615 37.17 6.64 9.43
N ILE A 616 37.68 5.41 9.30
CA ILE A 616 37.07 4.37 8.46
C ILE A 616 35.67 4.03 8.99
N MET A 617 35.55 3.82 10.31
CA MET A 617 34.25 3.55 10.93
C MET A 617 33.29 4.71 10.77
N LEU A 618 33.73 5.96 10.89
CA LEU A 618 32.89 7.13 10.61
C LEU A 618 32.32 7.09 9.17
N GLY A 619 33.14 6.69 8.19
CA GLY A 619 32.67 6.45 6.82
C GLY A 619 31.60 5.35 6.75
N GLY A 620 31.80 4.24 7.47
CA GLY A 620 30.81 3.16 7.61
C GLY A 620 29.50 3.61 8.22
N TRP A 621 29.55 4.46 9.26
CA TRP A 621 28.37 5.06 9.86
C TRP A 621 27.61 5.95 8.88
N ILE A 622 28.30 6.83 8.16
CA ILE A 622 27.69 7.70 7.14
C ILE A 622 27.03 6.85 6.04
N TYR A 623 27.70 5.80 5.58
CA TYR A 623 27.17 4.87 4.59
C TYR A 623 25.90 4.16 5.09
N SER A 624 25.95 3.56 6.29
CA SER A 624 24.79 2.87 6.86
C SER A 624 23.61 3.82 7.11
N MET A 625 23.89 5.05 7.56
CA MET A 625 22.88 6.10 7.72
C MET A 625 22.26 6.49 6.38
N LEU A 626 23.06 6.65 5.34
CA LEU A 626 22.56 6.94 4.00
C LEU A 626 21.64 5.81 3.53
N MET A 627 22.12 4.57 3.50
CA MET A 627 21.35 3.41 3.00
C MET A 627 20.05 3.19 3.75
N SER A 628 20.03 3.35 5.08
CA SER A 628 18.82 3.21 5.89
C SER A 628 17.86 4.39 5.79
N SER A 629 18.34 5.58 5.40
CA SER A 629 17.49 6.76 5.25
C SER A 629 16.76 6.84 3.90
N LEU A 630 17.29 6.22 2.83
CA LEU A 630 16.72 6.32 1.48
C LEU A 630 15.22 5.93 1.39
N PRO A 631 14.74 4.84 2.04
CA PRO A 631 13.31 4.49 2.03
C PRO A 631 12.42 5.44 2.84
N LEU A 632 13.00 6.29 3.69
CA LEU A 632 12.25 7.35 4.39
C LEU A 632 11.96 8.55 3.47
N PHE A 633 12.73 8.71 2.39
CA PHE A 633 12.60 9.79 1.41
C PHE A 633 12.00 9.33 0.07
N GLY A 634 11.41 8.13 0.03
CA GLY A 634 10.65 7.62 -1.11
C GLY A 634 11.42 6.78 -2.12
N ILE A 635 12.66 6.37 -1.81
CA ILE A 635 13.40 5.37 -2.61
C ILE A 635 13.18 4.01 -1.96
N SER A 636 12.32 3.16 -2.54
CA SER A 636 11.70 2.02 -1.85
C SER A 636 10.81 2.46 -0.68
N ASN A 637 10.24 1.50 0.04
CA ASN A 637 9.30 1.75 1.12
C ASN A 637 9.32 0.64 2.18
N TYR A 638 9.34 1.04 3.46
CA TYR A 638 9.23 0.11 4.59
C TYR A 638 7.79 -0.36 4.82
N SER A 639 6.77 0.37 4.36
CA SER A 639 5.36 0.04 4.63
C SER A 639 4.83 -1.13 3.79
N SER A 640 5.59 -1.64 2.81
CA SER A 640 5.12 -2.66 1.87
C SER A 640 4.98 -4.04 2.50
N THR A 641 5.69 -4.32 3.59
CA THR A 641 5.64 -5.60 4.32
C THR A 641 5.28 -5.37 5.79
N SER A 642 4.63 -6.34 6.44
CA SER A 642 4.28 -6.24 7.87
C SER A 642 5.50 -6.23 8.81
N ILE A 643 6.67 -6.67 8.33
CA ILE A 643 7.93 -6.72 9.10
C ILE A 643 8.87 -5.55 8.74
N CYS A 644 8.39 -4.58 7.95
CA CYS A 644 9.08 -3.31 7.72
C CYS A 644 10.40 -3.39 6.97
N LEU A 645 10.57 -4.40 6.10
CA LEU A 645 11.71 -4.48 5.20
C LEU A 645 11.42 -3.77 3.87
N PRO A 646 12.43 -3.10 3.28
CA PRO A 646 12.26 -2.46 1.99
C PRO A 646 12.32 -3.53 0.90
N MET A 647 11.16 -3.99 0.46
CA MET A 647 10.99 -5.03 -0.56
C MET A 647 10.13 -4.56 -1.74
N GLU A 648 9.77 -3.27 -1.76
CA GLU A 648 9.05 -2.61 -2.86
C GLU A 648 9.87 -2.76 -4.16
N ASN A 649 9.24 -3.13 -5.28
CA ASN A 649 9.90 -3.30 -6.59
C ASN A 649 9.04 -2.73 -7.75
N ARG A 650 8.38 -1.60 -7.52
CA ARG A 650 7.45 -1.01 -8.51
C ARG A 650 8.19 -0.25 -9.60
N ASP A 651 9.16 0.57 -9.17
CA ASP A 651 9.86 1.49 -10.05
C ASP A 651 11.34 1.11 -10.24
N VAL A 652 11.99 1.80 -11.18
CA VAL A 652 13.42 1.63 -11.45
C VAL A 652 14.27 1.99 -10.22
N TYR A 653 13.87 3.02 -9.46
CA TYR A 653 14.57 3.43 -8.25
C TYR A 653 14.54 2.36 -7.16
N ASP A 654 13.39 1.72 -6.97
CA ASP A 654 13.22 0.60 -6.04
C ASP A 654 14.17 -0.55 -6.40
N THR A 655 14.18 -0.92 -7.69
CA THR A 655 15.01 -2.01 -8.20
C THR A 655 16.50 -1.72 -8.03
N ILE A 656 16.94 -0.50 -8.36
CA ILE A 656 18.34 -0.07 -8.17
C ILE A 656 18.73 -0.13 -6.69
N TYR A 657 17.85 0.31 -5.79
CA TYR A 657 18.12 0.28 -4.35
C TYR A 657 18.27 -1.16 -3.82
N LEU A 658 17.39 -2.08 -4.23
CA LEU A 658 17.49 -3.50 -3.86
C LEU A 658 18.78 -4.14 -4.39
N ILE A 659 19.16 -3.86 -5.64
CA ILE A 659 20.43 -4.31 -6.23
C ILE A 659 21.62 -3.71 -5.46
N ALA A 660 21.56 -2.44 -5.05
CA ALA A 660 22.62 -1.78 -4.31
C ALA A 660 22.83 -2.40 -2.91
N ILE A 661 21.76 -2.70 -2.16
CA ILE A 661 21.86 -3.39 -0.86
C ILE A 661 22.48 -4.77 -1.03
N LEU A 662 21.94 -5.56 -1.95
CA LEU A 662 22.39 -6.93 -2.16
C LEU A 662 23.83 -6.97 -2.70
N GLY A 663 24.14 -6.10 -3.67
CA GLY A 663 25.45 -5.98 -4.29
C GLY A 663 26.51 -5.49 -3.31
N SER A 664 26.21 -4.49 -2.48
CA SER A 664 27.16 -3.98 -1.48
C SER A 664 27.52 -5.03 -0.42
N ASN A 665 26.54 -5.78 0.07
CA ASN A 665 26.79 -6.93 0.95
C ASN A 665 27.59 -8.04 0.23
N GLY A 666 27.27 -8.33 -1.04
CA GLY A 666 28.03 -9.28 -1.86
C GLY A 666 29.51 -8.87 -2.03
N VAL A 667 29.78 -7.58 -2.24
CA VAL A 667 31.15 -7.03 -2.27
C VAL A 667 31.83 -7.16 -0.92
N ALA A 668 31.15 -6.85 0.18
CA ALA A 668 31.70 -7.00 1.53
C ALA A 668 32.12 -8.46 1.82
N PHE A 669 31.24 -9.43 1.53
CA PHE A 669 31.56 -10.84 1.69
C PHE A 669 32.68 -11.32 0.77
N SER A 670 32.78 -10.76 -0.45
CA SER A 670 33.88 -11.05 -1.37
C SER A 670 35.23 -10.53 -0.83
N ILE A 671 35.27 -9.31 -0.30
CA ILE A 671 36.47 -8.74 0.33
C ILE A 671 36.90 -9.60 1.52
N ILE A 672 35.96 -9.96 2.37
CA ILE A 672 36.16 -10.86 3.52
C ILE A 672 36.76 -12.19 3.06
N ALA A 673 36.20 -12.81 2.02
CA ALA A 673 36.67 -14.10 1.50
C ALA A 673 38.10 -14.00 0.96
N VAL A 674 38.41 -12.94 0.21
CA VAL A 674 39.77 -12.68 -0.29
C VAL A 674 40.74 -12.46 0.87
N CYS A 675 40.37 -11.67 1.89
CA CYS A 675 41.21 -11.44 3.06
C CYS A 675 41.56 -12.75 3.78
N TYR A 676 40.58 -13.63 4.01
CA TYR A 676 40.84 -14.93 4.64
C TYR A 676 41.64 -15.89 3.75
N ALA A 677 41.39 -15.89 2.44
CA ALA A 677 42.22 -16.66 1.50
C ALA A 677 43.68 -16.22 1.57
N GLN A 678 43.94 -14.91 1.60
CA GLN A 678 45.30 -14.35 1.73
C GLN A 678 45.95 -14.68 3.09
N ILE A 679 45.20 -14.60 4.21
CA ILE A 679 45.69 -15.06 5.52
C ILE A 679 46.12 -16.52 5.43
N TYR A 680 45.27 -17.39 4.87
CA TYR A 680 45.56 -18.81 4.73
C TYR A 680 46.79 -19.06 3.87
N LEU A 681 46.93 -18.38 2.73
CA LEU A 681 48.08 -18.50 1.82
C LEU A 681 49.39 -17.98 2.43
N SER A 682 49.33 -16.93 3.26
CA SER A 682 50.51 -16.34 3.91
C SER A 682 51.16 -17.26 4.96
N LEU A 683 50.38 -18.17 5.56
CA LEU A 683 50.88 -19.13 6.53
C LEU A 683 51.58 -20.26 5.78
N GLY A 684 52.91 -20.22 5.72
CA GLY A 684 53.74 -21.25 5.07
C GLY A 684 53.47 -22.66 5.61
N ARG A 685 53.79 -23.71 4.85
CA ARG A 685 53.49 -25.11 5.19
C ARG A 685 54.06 -25.53 6.55
N GLU A 686 55.28 -25.09 6.86
CA GLU A 686 55.93 -25.31 8.16
C GLU A 686 55.22 -24.55 9.27
N THR A 687 54.84 -23.29 9.06
CA THR A 687 53.98 -22.55 10.01
C THR A 687 52.63 -23.25 10.19
N ARG A 688 52.03 -23.83 9.15
CA ARG A 688 50.77 -24.59 9.27
C ARG A 688 50.91 -25.83 10.16
N GLN A 689 52.08 -26.48 10.15
CA GLN A 689 52.36 -27.68 10.97
C GLN A 689 52.95 -27.35 12.35
N ALA A 690 54.01 -26.54 12.42
CA ALA A 690 54.69 -26.16 13.67
C ALA A 690 53.77 -25.38 14.63
N HIS A 691 52.74 -24.71 14.11
CA HIS A 691 51.76 -23.98 14.91
C HIS A 691 50.72 -24.88 15.61
N GLN A 692 50.81 -26.20 15.46
CA GLN A 692 50.19 -27.14 16.40
C GLN A 692 50.73 -26.92 17.83
N ASN A 693 51.95 -26.40 17.99
CA ASN A 693 52.57 -26.24 19.31
C ASN A 693 52.47 -24.82 19.91
N SER A 694 52.16 -23.79 19.11
CA SER A 694 51.97 -22.42 19.63
C SER A 694 50.73 -21.76 19.00
N PRO A 695 49.52 -22.21 19.36
CA PRO A 695 48.28 -21.93 18.63
C PRO A 695 47.75 -20.49 18.73
N GLY A 696 48.49 -19.53 19.31
CA GLY A 696 47.96 -18.23 19.71
C GLY A 696 47.27 -17.46 18.58
N GLU A 697 48.02 -17.03 17.58
CA GLU A 697 47.50 -16.07 16.58
C GLU A 697 46.57 -16.71 15.54
N LEU A 698 46.87 -17.92 15.07
CA LEU A 698 45.99 -18.62 14.12
C LEU A 698 44.70 -19.12 14.79
N SER A 699 44.75 -19.54 16.06
CA SER A 699 43.52 -19.87 16.79
C SER A 699 42.61 -18.64 16.84
N VAL A 700 43.16 -17.46 17.12
CA VAL A 700 42.41 -16.20 17.12
C VAL A 700 41.84 -15.88 15.73
N ALA A 701 42.62 -16.06 14.65
CA ALA A 701 42.12 -15.85 13.29
C ALA A 701 40.99 -16.81 12.91
N LYS A 702 41.10 -18.10 13.25
CA LYS A 702 40.04 -19.11 13.06
C LYS A 702 38.78 -18.76 13.84
N LYS A 703 38.94 -18.28 15.08
CA LYS A 703 37.85 -17.80 15.92
C LYS A 703 37.15 -16.57 15.33
N MET A 704 37.90 -15.67 14.70
CA MET A 704 37.33 -14.51 14.01
C MET A 704 36.68 -14.89 12.67
N ALA A 705 37.19 -15.91 11.99
CA ALA A 705 36.53 -16.48 10.81
C ALA A 705 35.17 -17.10 11.18
N LEU A 706 35.04 -17.67 12.38
CA LEU A 706 33.76 -18.20 12.86
C LEU A 706 32.69 -17.11 12.96
N LEU A 707 33.01 -15.94 13.54
CA LEU A 707 32.11 -14.77 13.61
C LEU A 707 31.61 -14.34 12.24
N VAL A 708 32.50 -14.33 11.27
CA VAL A 708 32.18 -13.94 9.89
C VAL A 708 31.34 -14.99 9.19
N PHE A 709 31.68 -16.27 9.40
CA PHE A 709 30.97 -17.39 8.80
C PHE A 709 29.54 -17.48 9.34
N THR A 710 29.32 -17.27 10.64
CA THR A 710 27.97 -17.21 11.21
C THR A 710 27.15 -16.10 10.58
N ASN A 711 27.72 -14.90 10.41
CA ASN A 711 27.02 -13.80 9.75
C ASN A 711 26.68 -14.10 8.28
N PHE A 712 27.63 -14.67 7.53
CA PHE A 712 27.40 -15.07 6.15
C PHE A 712 26.31 -16.16 6.05
N ALA A 713 26.35 -17.18 6.90
CA ALA A 713 25.39 -18.27 6.91
C ALA A 713 23.97 -17.79 7.26
N CYS A 714 23.85 -16.80 8.16
CA CYS A 714 22.59 -16.15 8.51
C CYS A 714 22.02 -15.28 7.40
N TRP A 715 22.88 -14.59 6.63
CA TRP A 715 22.47 -13.68 5.56
C TRP A 715 22.24 -14.37 4.21
N SER A 716 22.96 -15.47 3.93
CA SER A 716 22.94 -16.17 2.65
C SER A 716 21.53 -16.63 2.20
N PRO A 717 20.66 -17.19 3.06
CA PRO A 717 19.31 -17.55 2.63
C PRO A 717 18.51 -16.33 2.14
N ILE A 718 18.58 -15.22 2.86
CA ILE A 718 17.83 -13.99 2.54
C ILE A 718 18.33 -13.39 1.25
N ALA A 719 19.65 -13.35 1.04
CA ALA A 719 20.24 -12.89 -0.21
C ALA A 719 19.87 -13.77 -1.40
N PHE A 720 19.88 -15.10 -1.22
CA PHE A 720 19.49 -16.05 -2.27
C PHE A 720 18.02 -15.90 -2.66
N PHE A 721 17.11 -15.88 -1.70
CA PHE A 721 15.69 -15.72 -1.99
C PHE A 721 15.36 -14.30 -2.50
N GLY A 722 16.06 -13.27 -2.01
CA GLY A 722 15.96 -11.91 -2.55
C GLY A 722 16.40 -11.83 -4.03
N LEU A 723 17.50 -12.49 -4.39
CA LEU A 723 17.97 -12.59 -5.79
C LEU A 723 16.96 -13.27 -6.70
N THR A 724 16.42 -14.40 -6.27
CA THR A 724 15.42 -15.15 -7.07
C THR A 724 14.13 -14.36 -7.25
N ALA A 725 13.69 -13.62 -6.24
CA ALA A 725 12.57 -12.68 -6.35
C ALA A 725 12.86 -11.55 -7.36
N LEU A 726 14.05 -10.94 -7.32
CA LEU A 726 14.47 -9.92 -8.29
C LEU A 726 14.60 -10.46 -9.72
N ALA A 727 14.98 -11.73 -9.88
CA ALA A 727 15.03 -12.42 -11.16
C ALA A 727 13.65 -12.80 -11.72
N GLY A 728 12.57 -12.56 -10.96
CA GLY A 728 11.20 -12.88 -11.36
C GLY A 728 10.72 -14.28 -10.98
N TYR A 729 11.46 -15.04 -10.16
CA TYR A 729 11.14 -16.40 -9.75
C TYR A 729 11.13 -16.57 -8.22
N PRO A 730 10.14 -16.02 -7.48
CA PRO A 730 10.10 -16.13 -6.02
C PRO A 730 9.90 -17.58 -5.58
N LEU A 731 10.95 -18.22 -5.07
CA LEU A 731 10.92 -19.63 -4.61
C LEU A 731 10.24 -19.81 -3.25
N ILE A 732 10.20 -18.74 -2.44
CA ILE A 732 9.61 -18.74 -1.11
C ILE A 732 8.57 -17.63 -1.05
N ASN A 733 7.36 -17.97 -0.58
CA ASN A 733 6.35 -16.95 -0.30
C ASN A 733 6.76 -16.13 0.93
N VAL A 734 6.18 -14.95 1.06
CA VAL A 734 6.54 -14.02 2.14
C VAL A 734 6.24 -14.61 3.51
N THR A 735 5.13 -15.36 3.67
CA THR A 735 4.81 -16.08 4.91
C THR A 735 5.95 -17.01 5.35
N LYS A 736 6.51 -17.82 4.45
CA LYS A 736 7.65 -18.70 4.79
C LYS A 736 8.96 -17.91 4.90
N SER A 737 9.11 -16.79 4.21
CA SER A 737 10.28 -15.91 4.36
C SER A 737 10.42 -15.33 5.77
N LYS A 738 9.30 -15.23 6.52
CA LYS A 738 9.31 -14.84 7.94
C LYS A 738 10.21 -15.74 8.78
N ILE A 739 10.28 -17.04 8.47
CA ILE A 739 11.18 -17.98 9.15
C ILE A 739 12.65 -17.55 8.97
N LEU A 740 13.03 -17.16 7.76
CA LEU A 740 14.40 -16.70 7.49
C LEU A 740 14.71 -15.40 8.22
N LEU A 741 13.75 -14.48 8.28
CA LEU A 741 13.94 -13.16 8.87
C LEU A 741 13.87 -13.15 10.40
N VAL A 742 13.04 -14.01 11.00
CA VAL A 742 12.83 -14.10 12.44
C VAL A 742 13.83 -15.04 13.10
N PHE A 743 14.23 -16.10 12.39
CA PHE A 743 15.16 -17.09 12.91
C PHE A 743 16.57 -16.86 12.38
N PHE A 744 16.80 -17.00 11.08
CA PHE A 744 18.17 -16.99 10.53
C PHE A 744 18.84 -15.62 10.59
N TYR A 745 18.13 -14.55 10.21
CA TYR A 745 18.71 -13.21 10.16
C TYR A 745 19.29 -12.70 11.49
N PRO A 746 18.54 -12.74 12.61
CA PRO A 746 19.04 -12.22 13.88
C PRO A 746 19.94 -13.19 14.66
N LEU A 747 20.04 -14.46 14.24
CA LEU A 747 20.90 -15.44 14.90
C LEU A 747 22.35 -14.97 14.97
N ASN A 748 22.81 -14.19 13.98
CA ASN A 748 24.13 -13.57 14.03
C ASN A 748 24.26 -12.63 15.24
N SER A 749 23.36 -11.66 15.37
CA SER A 749 23.41 -10.63 16.42
C SER A 749 23.25 -11.19 17.83
N CYS A 750 22.56 -12.32 18.02
CA CYS A 750 22.50 -12.98 19.32
C CYS A 750 23.66 -13.93 19.59
N ALA A 751 24.30 -14.51 18.57
CA ALA A 751 25.45 -15.41 18.74
C ALA A 751 26.75 -14.64 19.03
N ASP A 752 26.92 -13.46 18.43
CA ASP A 752 28.13 -12.64 18.50
C ASP A 752 28.61 -12.38 19.94
N PRO A 753 27.77 -11.94 20.91
CA PRO A 753 28.16 -11.80 22.31
C PRO A 753 28.83 -13.05 22.91
N TYR A 754 28.30 -14.24 22.61
CA TYR A 754 28.80 -15.50 23.15
C TYR A 754 30.07 -15.95 22.44
N LEU A 755 30.15 -15.73 21.12
CA LEU A 755 31.37 -15.95 20.37
C LEU A 755 32.49 -15.07 20.93
N TYR A 756 32.25 -13.80 21.27
CA TYR A 756 33.30 -12.99 21.94
C TYR A 756 33.69 -13.53 23.31
N ALA A 757 32.71 -13.88 24.14
CA ALA A 757 32.95 -14.36 25.50
C ALA A 757 33.78 -15.66 25.51
N ILE A 758 33.49 -16.59 24.60
CA ILE A 758 34.16 -17.88 24.49
C ILE A 758 35.50 -17.74 23.76
N LEU A 759 35.56 -16.95 22.70
CA LEU A 759 36.70 -16.93 21.82
C LEU A 759 37.80 -15.95 22.28
N THR A 760 37.43 -14.86 22.97
CA THR A 760 38.34 -13.77 23.33
C THR A 760 38.78 -13.84 24.80
N SER A 761 40.04 -14.21 25.05
CA SER A 761 40.61 -14.27 26.40
C SER A 761 40.57 -12.92 27.12
N GLN A 762 40.83 -11.82 26.39
CA GLN A 762 40.78 -10.47 26.94
C GLN A 762 39.39 -10.13 27.50
N TYR A 763 38.32 -10.47 26.78
CA TYR A 763 36.97 -10.21 27.24
C TYR A 763 36.67 -10.97 28.54
N ARG A 764 37.10 -12.23 28.66
CA ARG A 764 36.94 -12.99 29.91
C ARG A 764 37.66 -12.35 31.07
N GLN A 765 38.90 -11.91 30.87
CA GLN A 765 39.66 -11.21 31.91
C GLN A 765 38.95 -9.92 32.36
N ASP A 766 38.44 -9.14 31.42
CA ASP A 766 37.70 -7.92 31.70
C ASP A 766 36.39 -8.20 32.43
N LEU A 767 35.66 -9.24 32.03
CA LEU A 767 34.45 -9.69 32.70
C LEU A 767 34.73 -10.11 34.14
N PHE A 768 35.75 -10.94 34.39
CA PHE A 768 36.11 -11.34 35.75
C PHE A 768 36.61 -10.14 36.58
N THR A 769 37.31 -9.20 35.96
CA THR A 769 37.74 -7.96 36.62
C THR A 769 36.52 -7.12 37.01
N LEU A 770 35.52 -6.98 36.13
CA LEU A 770 34.28 -6.26 36.43
C LEU A 770 33.47 -6.96 37.53
N LEU A 771 33.29 -8.27 37.44
CA LEU A 771 32.61 -9.06 38.46
C LEU A 771 33.30 -8.92 39.82
N SER A 772 34.64 -8.95 39.85
CA SER A 772 35.40 -8.77 41.09
C SER A 772 35.20 -7.39 41.72
N LYS A 773 35.03 -6.34 40.91
CA LYS A 773 34.70 -4.98 41.37
C LYS A 773 33.27 -4.89 41.93
N LEU A 774 32.36 -5.73 41.43
CA LEU A 774 30.99 -5.85 41.93
C LEU A 774 30.88 -6.79 43.15
N GLY A 775 32.00 -7.37 43.62
CA GLY A 775 32.04 -8.30 44.75
C GLY A 775 31.80 -9.78 44.39
N LEU A 776 31.65 -10.11 43.10
CA LEU A 776 31.44 -11.48 42.60
C LEU A 776 32.76 -12.07 42.08
N CYS A 777 33.00 -13.37 42.28
CA CYS A 777 34.11 -14.12 41.65
C CYS A 777 35.55 -13.60 41.93
N GLN A 778 35.86 -13.13 43.15
CA GLN A 778 37.20 -12.65 43.51
C GLN A 778 38.32 -13.68 43.25
N GLN A 779 38.08 -14.97 43.54
CA GLN A 779 39.06 -16.04 43.32
C GLN A 779 39.37 -16.26 41.82
N SER A 780 38.35 -16.20 40.95
CA SER A 780 38.51 -16.36 39.51
C SER A 780 39.31 -15.20 38.90
N ALA A 781 39.09 -13.97 39.39
CA ALA A 781 39.85 -12.79 38.96
C ALA A 781 41.34 -12.89 39.35
N LEU A 782 41.65 -13.41 40.54
CA LEU A 782 43.03 -13.65 40.98
C LEU A 782 43.74 -14.68 40.09
N LYS A 783 43.06 -15.79 39.73
CA LYS A 783 43.62 -16.81 38.83
C LYS A 783 44.04 -16.25 37.47
N TYR A 784 43.29 -15.26 36.96
CA TYR A 784 43.66 -14.57 35.72
C TYR A 784 44.81 -13.58 35.90
N LYS A 785 44.88 -12.88 37.03
CA LYS A 785 45.98 -11.94 37.32
C LYS A 785 47.33 -12.65 37.46
N ASP A 786 47.36 -13.82 38.10
CA ASP A 786 48.58 -14.62 38.26
C ASP A 786 49.08 -15.19 36.93
N SER A 787 48.18 -15.51 35.99
CA SER A 787 48.59 -15.97 34.65
C SER A 787 49.38 -14.91 33.86
N LEU A 788 49.13 -13.62 34.11
CA LEU A 788 49.88 -12.53 33.48
C LEU A 788 51.25 -12.34 34.15
N SER A 789 51.32 -12.44 35.48
CA SER A 789 52.58 -12.34 36.20
C SER A 789 53.52 -13.51 35.88
N GLY A 790 52.97 -14.70 35.62
CA GLY A 790 53.77 -15.87 35.22
C GLY A 790 54.50 -15.73 33.88
N GLN A 791 54.01 -14.89 32.95
CA GLN A 791 54.67 -14.65 31.67
C GLN A 791 55.63 -13.45 31.70
N ALA A 792 55.46 -12.50 32.61
CA ALA A 792 56.35 -11.34 32.72
C ALA A 792 57.73 -11.69 33.30
N THR A 793 57.87 -12.82 33.99
CA THR A 793 59.13 -13.26 34.62
C THR A 793 60.06 -14.08 33.74
N THR A 794 59.75 -14.32 32.47
CA THR A 794 60.69 -14.97 31.53
C THR A 794 61.62 -13.96 30.84
N ARG A 795 62.08 -12.93 31.56
CA ARG A 795 63.19 -12.10 31.10
C ARG A 795 64.50 -12.76 31.50
N PHE A 796 65.06 -13.50 30.56
CA PHE A 796 66.49 -13.82 30.38
C PHE A 796 67.44 -13.25 31.46
N THR A 797 67.52 -13.89 32.63
CA THR A 797 68.70 -13.75 33.48
C THR A 797 69.72 -14.77 33.02
N ILE A 798 70.49 -14.38 32.00
CA ILE A 798 71.81 -14.95 31.71
C ILE A 798 72.67 -14.57 32.92
N HIS A 799 72.84 -15.47 33.90
CA HIS A 799 73.85 -15.28 34.94
C HIS A 799 74.56 -16.60 35.21
N GLY A 800 75.88 -16.50 35.05
CA GLY A 800 76.82 -17.60 35.09
C GLY A 800 76.83 -18.38 36.40
N SER A 801 77.31 -19.60 36.24
CA SER A 801 77.75 -20.55 37.24
C SER A 801 78.50 -19.90 38.41
N ILE A 802 77.87 -19.81 39.58
CA ILE A 802 78.59 -19.83 40.86
C ILE A 802 77.83 -20.75 41.81
N GLN A 803 78.39 -21.94 42.00
CA GLN A 803 78.06 -22.85 43.09
C GLN A 803 78.21 -22.13 44.43
N ARG A 804 77.11 -21.92 45.16
CA ARG A 804 77.15 -21.78 46.61
C ARG A 804 76.01 -22.56 47.26
N HIS A 805 76.43 -23.58 47.99
CA HIS A 805 75.63 -24.28 48.98
C HIS A 805 75.14 -23.28 50.04
N SER A 806 73.83 -23.17 50.23
CA SER A 806 73.26 -22.87 51.55
C SER A 806 71.80 -23.31 51.59
N SER A 807 71.55 -24.23 52.50
CA SER A 807 70.26 -24.75 52.93
C SER A 807 69.26 -23.65 53.29
N LEU A 808 68.14 -23.57 52.57
CA LEU A 808 66.91 -22.98 53.08
C LEU A 808 65.76 -23.96 52.78
N THR A 809 65.54 -24.80 53.79
CA THR A 809 64.39 -25.67 53.97
C THR A 809 63.11 -24.82 54.03
N CYS A 810 62.39 -24.69 52.91
CA CYS A 810 60.97 -24.38 52.96
C CYS A 810 60.20 -25.66 52.59
N LYS A 811 59.75 -26.35 53.65
CA LYS A 811 58.85 -27.50 53.57
C LYS A 811 57.56 -27.07 52.89
N MET A 812 57.37 -27.45 51.64
CA MET A 812 56.05 -27.54 51.02
C MET A 812 55.86 -29.00 50.59
N GLN A 813 55.70 -29.85 51.61
CA GLN A 813 55.16 -31.20 51.45
C GLN A 813 53.67 -31.07 51.15
N THR A 814 53.22 -31.78 50.11
CA THR A 814 52.00 -32.61 49.98
C THR A 814 51.64 -32.61 48.48
N VAL A 815 52.30 -33.45 47.69
CA VAL A 815 51.70 -34.70 47.19
C VAL A 815 50.30 -34.47 46.61
N MET A 816 50.22 -33.84 45.43
CA MET A 816 49.16 -34.20 44.50
C MET A 816 49.64 -35.44 43.76
N GLY A 817 49.09 -36.58 44.18
CA GLY A 817 49.39 -37.88 43.61
C GLY A 817 49.14 -37.92 42.11
N ALA A 818 49.97 -38.69 41.42
CA ALA A 818 50.00 -38.89 39.97
C ALA A 818 48.69 -39.43 39.35
N GLU A 819 47.60 -39.56 40.11
CA GLU A 819 46.28 -39.94 39.62
C GLU A 819 45.55 -38.80 38.91
N THR A 820 45.81 -37.54 39.26
CA THR A 820 45.18 -36.40 38.54
C THR A 820 45.76 -36.19 37.14
N GLN A 821 47.01 -36.59 36.88
CA GLN A 821 47.56 -36.60 35.52
C GLN A 821 47.10 -37.80 34.68
N LYS A 822 46.62 -38.89 35.29
CA LYS A 822 46.02 -40.01 34.54
C LYS A 822 44.57 -39.74 34.13
N MET A 823 43.82 -38.97 34.92
CA MET A 823 42.44 -38.61 34.58
C MET A 823 42.33 -37.67 33.37
N LEU A 824 43.37 -36.89 33.06
CA LEU A 824 43.36 -35.99 31.90
C LEU A 824 43.77 -36.67 30.59
N LYS A 825 44.20 -37.94 30.61
CA LYS A 825 44.66 -38.64 29.40
C LYS A 825 43.61 -39.55 28.74
N ASN A 826 42.44 -39.70 29.35
CA ASN A 826 41.40 -40.63 28.88
C ASN A 826 40.07 -39.95 28.49
N SER A 827 40.07 -38.64 28.24
CA SER A 827 38.85 -37.90 27.85
C SER A 827 39.01 -37.13 26.55
N GLU A 828 39.77 -37.66 25.58
CA GLU A 828 39.86 -37.12 24.21
C GLU A 828 39.06 -37.93 23.17
N ASP A 829 38.26 -38.93 23.58
CA ASP A 829 37.45 -39.76 22.66
C ASP A 829 35.94 -39.46 22.71
N TYR A 830 35.53 -38.19 22.65
CA TYR A 830 34.18 -37.84 22.20
C TYR A 830 34.21 -36.65 21.24
N VAL A 831 33.74 -36.97 20.02
CA VAL A 831 33.56 -36.20 18.79
C VAL A 831 33.14 -34.74 18.95
#